data_AF-A0AA35SYE1-F1
#
_entry.id   AF-A0AA35SYE1-F1
#
_cell.length_a   1.000
_cell.length_b   1.000
_cell.length_c   1.000
_cell.angle_alpha   90.00
_cell.angle_beta   90.00
_cell.angle_gamma   90.00
#
_symmetry.space_group_name_H-M   'P 1'
#
loop_
_entity.id
_entity.type
_entity.pdbx_description
1 polymer ?
#
loop_
_entity_poly.entity_id
_entity_poly.type
_entity_poly.pdbx_seq_one_letter_code
_entity_poly.pdbx_strand_id
1 'polypeptide(L)'
;MPGPITARCRVPPFNNSRRTTPASGKSSCSYEGRRKEGGTRWRRDEQKRDGERVMSSAENQIPLERVEKELFETQLQLEAKCKELEGLRSCHDRRAKRMQALQASQTLLEEQLRTYTSTETKSSSCTQWEETGKRKATPAKDLRHENSTAVWNELAAYREKCQQLETHLQEIEEERDTLQAKCLRSESCVAELRTQLEHGRNDLERKLSAIAKAEEASVSVSVHSRQLKLKVKDLESTVSKLKQEKTKLISQHSCSERELYRLREEAAKMQAQIMSLTHRKKLEQLQTFSKGTMTDEGGSCRYDSSIDSATQVESRDANTRSVGVSPIKLPVGKTRERFTEGVSCNNDSSSISVTDSGTQAGAPDTVSTGVSPIKPPPRQTRENSTQTSASAERRIPERQLLRSHRRTHSEGDSMFYRKRAKDALKRVNKISKELRDMSLPVKDTAERGTKSANPSEGEESAPEIKPQSIGCRCKIVERMVNTGKHMPGAQKCAFQQHVKTLQKHIRALRQQLISAGTARQCLTQRLEEERREGGKARAEVKELNVRLQGMKTVVQSLQSEVHRLQDSNQQLQQRLTSLSETKRGRTDSDWKRIESEKRALSEKCSVLTESVRSIEERVQQKTCELTDTQERLVRLERDVRQKRQLLDNQRDKLKTLTQQAEDNQAKVQSMEREVNTLKEFLDHSRHKVDTLQMQLTREKEDKTKALKLLSSCQRELSHTVSNSSADD
;
A
#
# COMPACT_ATOMS: atom_id res chain seq x y z
N MET A 1 30.86 -45.38 -76.62
CA MET A 1 31.66 -44.17 -76.92
C MET A 1 30.92 -43.44 -78.03
N PRO A 2 30.55 -42.14 -77.90
CA PRO A 2 31.19 -41.02 -77.19
C PRO A 2 30.42 -40.65 -75.89
N GLY A 3 30.86 -39.85 -74.91
CA GLY A 3 31.95 -38.88 -74.73
C GLY A 3 31.36 -37.67 -73.95
N PRO A 4 31.87 -37.24 -72.79
CA PRO A 4 31.22 -36.24 -71.94
C PRO A 4 31.66 -34.81 -72.29
N ILE A 5 30.72 -33.86 -72.29
CA ILE A 5 31.01 -32.42 -72.46
C ILE A 5 30.84 -31.73 -71.10
N THR A 6 31.97 -31.37 -70.51
CA THR A 6 32.08 -30.40 -69.41
C THR A 6 32.01 -28.97 -69.96
N ALA A 7 31.15 -28.13 -69.42
CA ALA A 7 31.20 -26.69 -69.65
C ALA A 7 31.20 -25.92 -68.32
N ARG A 8 32.33 -25.23 -68.10
CA ARG A 8 32.62 -24.29 -67.01
C ARG A 8 31.72 -23.05 -67.12
N CYS A 9 31.15 -22.60 -66.00
CA CYS A 9 30.61 -21.24 -65.87
C CYS A 9 31.57 -20.37 -65.03
N ARG A 10 31.99 -19.27 -65.66
CA ARG A 10 32.83 -18.19 -65.12
C ARG A 10 32.04 -17.34 -64.11
N VAL A 11 32.70 -16.94 -63.03
CA VAL A 11 32.26 -15.90 -62.10
C VAL A 11 32.80 -14.54 -62.57
N PRO A 12 32.00 -13.47 -62.66
CA PRO A 12 32.51 -12.10 -62.82
C PRO A 12 32.62 -11.37 -61.46
N PRO A 13 33.53 -10.39 -61.32
CA PRO A 13 33.85 -9.76 -60.04
C PRO A 13 32.86 -8.64 -59.68
N PHE A 14 32.53 -8.54 -58.39
CA PHE A 14 31.74 -7.46 -57.82
C PHE A 14 32.58 -6.18 -57.71
N ASN A 15 32.09 -5.11 -58.34
CA ASN A 15 32.68 -3.78 -58.35
C ASN A 15 32.00 -2.92 -57.27
N ASN A 16 32.76 -2.49 -56.25
CA ASN A 16 32.28 -1.65 -55.15
C ASN A 16 32.27 -0.17 -55.58
N SER A 17 31.11 0.33 -56.01
CA SER A 17 30.89 1.76 -56.27
C SER A 17 30.23 2.45 -55.09
N ARG A 18 30.98 3.41 -54.54
CA ARG A 18 30.55 4.51 -53.67
C ARG A 18 29.30 5.23 -54.20
N ARG A 19 28.35 5.52 -53.31
CA ARG A 19 27.41 6.66 -53.35
C ARG A 19 27.13 7.07 -51.90
N THR A 20 27.75 8.14 -51.37
CA THR A 20 27.32 9.56 -51.44
C THR A 20 25.84 9.76 -51.12
N THR A 21 25.55 10.01 -49.84
CA THR A 21 24.31 10.64 -49.37
C THR A 21 24.51 12.15 -49.24
N PRO A 22 23.57 13.00 -49.69
CA PRO A 22 23.70 14.44 -49.58
C PRO A 22 23.26 14.95 -48.20
N ALA A 23 23.93 16.03 -47.80
CA ALA A 23 23.68 16.85 -46.64
C ALA A 23 22.32 17.56 -46.72
N SER A 24 21.64 17.71 -45.56
CA SER A 24 21.08 18.98 -45.08
C SER A 24 20.37 18.76 -43.75
N GLY A 25 20.52 19.69 -42.81
CA GLY A 25 19.72 19.73 -41.58
C GLY A 25 20.49 20.10 -40.31
N LYS A 26 20.99 21.33 -40.26
CA LYS A 26 21.59 21.98 -39.09
C LYS A 26 20.62 21.94 -37.91
N SER A 27 21.05 21.46 -36.74
CA SER A 27 20.53 21.91 -35.46
C SER A 27 21.60 21.76 -34.38
N SER A 28 22.05 22.91 -33.92
CA SER A 28 23.03 23.15 -32.87
C SER A 28 22.48 22.74 -31.50
N CYS A 29 23.24 21.92 -30.77
CA CYS A 29 23.20 21.96 -29.31
C CYS A 29 24.60 21.64 -28.77
N SER A 30 25.42 22.69 -28.69
CA SER A 30 26.64 22.71 -27.90
C SER A 30 26.27 23.02 -26.45
N TYR A 31 26.47 22.05 -25.56
CA TYR A 31 26.74 22.34 -24.15
C TYR A 31 27.77 21.34 -23.63
N GLU A 32 29.04 21.71 -23.82
CA GLU A 32 30.19 21.14 -23.14
C GLU A 32 30.16 21.59 -21.67
N GLY A 33 29.75 20.67 -20.79
CA GLY A 33 29.80 20.84 -19.33
C GLY A 33 30.96 20.03 -18.75
N ARG A 34 32.06 20.74 -18.49
CA ARG A 34 33.32 20.29 -17.88
C ARG A 34 33.16 19.22 -16.78
N ARG A 35 33.82 18.08 -16.99
CA ARG A 35 34.27 17.18 -15.92
C ARG A 35 35.29 17.93 -15.06
N LYS A 36 34.99 18.14 -13.79
CA LYS A 36 36.00 18.39 -12.75
C LYS A 36 36.07 17.15 -11.87
N GLU A 37 37.24 16.54 -11.92
CA GLU A 37 37.72 15.51 -11.02
C GLU A 37 37.72 16.08 -9.59
N GLY A 38 36.88 15.52 -8.73
CA GLY A 38 36.86 15.77 -7.30
C GLY A 38 37.21 14.46 -6.60
N GLY A 39 38.51 14.24 -6.41
CA GLY A 39 39.06 13.06 -5.74
C GLY A 39 38.64 12.94 -4.27
N THR A 40 38.42 11.68 -3.89
CA THR A 40 38.88 11.09 -2.63
C THR A 40 38.61 11.84 -1.33
N ARG A 41 37.36 11.78 -0.82
CA ARG A 41 37.10 12.00 0.62
C ARG A 41 35.86 11.29 1.20
N TRP A 42 35.47 10.15 0.64
CA TRP A 42 34.32 9.37 1.17
C TRP A 42 34.70 8.01 1.76
N ARG A 43 35.97 7.60 1.70
CA ARG A 43 36.39 6.24 2.08
C ARG A 43 36.72 6.01 3.57
N ARG A 44 36.58 7.02 4.45
CA ARG A 44 36.98 6.89 5.87
C ARG A 44 35.81 6.89 6.87
N ASP A 45 34.61 7.28 6.45
CA ASP A 45 33.43 7.32 7.34
C ASP A 45 32.48 6.12 7.16
N GLU A 46 32.70 5.30 6.14
CA GLU A 46 31.90 4.08 5.89
C GLU A 46 32.36 2.93 6.81
N GLN A 47 33.64 2.88 7.14
CA GLN A 47 34.23 1.78 7.93
C GLN A 47 33.97 1.86 9.45
N LYS A 48 33.28 2.89 9.94
CA LYS A 48 32.88 3.04 11.36
C LYS A 48 31.40 2.78 11.61
N ARG A 49 30.58 2.50 10.59
CA ARG A 49 29.16 2.13 10.77
C ARG A 49 28.88 0.63 10.62
N ASP A 50 29.88 -0.17 10.27
CA ASP A 50 29.74 -1.61 10.10
C ASP A 50 29.92 -2.42 11.40
N GLY A 51 30.20 -1.75 12.52
CA GLY A 51 30.57 -2.41 13.79
C GLY A 51 29.45 -2.89 14.70
N GLU A 52 28.21 -2.37 14.57
CA GLU A 52 27.16 -2.65 15.58
C GLU A 52 25.76 -2.84 14.98
N ARG A 53 25.66 -3.17 13.69
CA ARG A 53 24.40 -3.59 13.10
C ARG A 53 24.47 -5.05 12.64
N VAL A 54 24.76 -5.93 13.58
CA VAL A 54 24.33 -7.34 13.49
C VAL A 54 22.81 -7.34 13.64
N MET A 55 22.11 -6.87 12.60
CA MET A 55 20.70 -7.25 12.41
C MET A 55 20.72 -8.76 12.32
N SER A 56 19.99 -9.41 13.22
CA SER A 56 19.88 -10.86 13.26
C SER A 56 19.64 -11.41 11.84
N SER A 57 20.45 -12.39 11.42
CA SER A 57 20.38 -12.99 10.08
C SER A 57 18.97 -13.46 9.70
N ALA A 58 18.12 -13.72 10.70
CA ALA A 58 16.72 -14.11 10.55
C ALA A 58 15.81 -13.02 9.93
N GLU A 59 16.04 -11.73 10.19
CA GLU A 59 15.17 -10.67 9.64
C GLU A 59 15.43 -10.42 8.14
N ASN A 60 16.62 -10.75 7.64
CA ASN A 60 16.97 -10.66 6.23
C ASN A 60 16.67 -11.94 5.41
N GLN A 61 16.31 -13.06 6.06
CA GLN A 61 15.93 -14.30 5.38
C GLN A 61 14.50 -14.28 4.85
N ILE A 62 13.57 -13.63 5.58
CA ILE A 62 12.15 -13.56 5.19
C ILE A 62 11.93 -12.85 3.83
N PRO A 63 12.63 -11.73 3.52
CA PRO A 63 12.56 -11.12 2.19
C PRO A 63 13.14 -12.02 1.09
N LEU A 64 14.20 -12.78 1.38
CA LEU A 64 14.87 -13.63 0.39
C LEU A 64 13.97 -14.82 -0.01
N GLU A 65 13.42 -15.55 0.96
CA GLU A 65 12.49 -16.65 0.70
C GLU A 65 11.24 -16.19 -0.07
N ARG A 66 10.80 -14.95 0.16
CA ARG A 66 9.68 -14.36 -0.58
C ARG A 66 10.05 -14.12 -2.04
N VAL A 67 11.20 -13.48 -2.28
CA VAL A 67 11.67 -13.22 -3.65
C VAL A 67 11.94 -14.53 -4.38
N GLU A 68 12.46 -15.56 -3.70
CA GLU A 68 12.66 -16.89 -4.27
C GLU A 68 11.35 -17.58 -4.64
N LYS A 69 10.31 -17.49 -3.79
CA LYS A 69 8.97 -18.00 -4.13
C LYS A 69 8.33 -17.26 -5.30
N GLU A 70 8.42 -15.93 -5.33
CA GLU A 70 7.92 -15.12 -6.45
C GLU A 70 8.69 -15.43 -7.75
N LEU A 71 10.00 -15.65 -7.65
CA LEU A 71 10.84 -16.05 -8.79
C LEU A 71 10.48 -17.45 -9.29
N PHE A 72 10.23 -18.41 -8.40
CA PHE A 72 9.78 -19.74 -8.77
C PHE A 72 8.39 -19.73 -9.42
N GLU A 73 7.45 -18.93 -8.88
CA GLU A 73 6.09 -18.81 -9.43
C GLU A 73 6.09 -18.15 -10.81
N THR A 74 6.87 -17.08 -11.00
CA THR A 74 7.05 -16.45 -12.32
C THR A 74 7.74 -17.37 -13.32
N GLN A 75 8.68 -18.19 -12.88
CA GLN A 75 9.32 -19.21 -13.71
C GLN A 75 8.32 -20.30 -14.15
N LEU A 76 7.45 -20.76 -13.24
CA LEU A 76 6.39 -21.73 -13.56
C LEU A 76 5.38 -21.16 -14.57
N GLN A 77 5.01 -19.88 -14.42
CA GLN A 77 4.15 -19.18 -15.38
C GLN A 77 4.82 -19.06 -16.76
N LEU A 78 6.12 -18.76 -16.80
CA LEU A 78 6.88 -18.69 -18.04
C LEU A 78 6.90 -20.05 -18.74
N GLU A 79 7.16 -21.14 -18.01
CA GLU A 79 7.14 -22.50 -18.56
C GLU A 79 5.76 -22.89 -19.13
N ALA A 80 4.68 -22.51 -18.44
CA ALA A 80 3.32 -22.75 -18.93
C ALA A 80 3.04 -21.99 -20.25
N LYS A 81 3.47 -20.72 -20.34
CA LYS A 81 3.34 -19.93 -21.58
C LYS A 81 4.24 -20.46 -22.70
N CYS A 82 5.43 -20.97 -22.39
CA CYS A 82 6.29 -21.64 -23.37
C CYS A 82 5.60 -22.87 -23.98
N LYS A 83 4.99 -23.73 -23.15
CA LYS A 83 4.22 -24.90 -23.61
C LYS A 83 3.02 -24.52 -24.48
N GLU A 84 2.31 -23.45 -24.13
CA GLU A 84 1.21 -22.91 -24.95
C GLU A 84 1.72 -22.48 -26.34
N LEU A 85 2.82 -21.73 -26.39
CA LEU A 85 3.42 -21.27 -27.64
C LEU A 85 3.94 -22.42 -28.50
N GLU A 86 4.54 -23.45 -27.89
CA GLU A 86 4.97 -24.66 -28.58
C GLU A 86 3.79 -25.44 -29.18
N GLY A 87 2.69 -25.58 -28.43
CA GLY A 87 1.45 -26.18 -28.92
C GLY A 87 0.87 -25.41 -30.11
N LEU A 88 0.80 -24.08 -30.01
CA LEU A 88 0.34 -23.22 -31.11
C LEU A 88 1.25 -23.32 -32.33
N ARG A 89 2.57 -23.28 -32.16
CA ARG A 89 3.55 -23.48 -33.24
C ARG A 89 3.35 -24.83 -33.92
N SER A 90 3.20 -25.91 -33.17
CA SER A 90 2.94 -27.25 -33.71
C SER A 90 1.64 -27.33 -34.51
N CYS A 91 0.56 -26.67 -34.08
CA CYS A 91 -0.68 -26.57 -34.85
C CYS A 91 -0.48 -25.77 -36.15
N HIS A 92 0.24 -24.64 -36.09
CA HIS A 92 0.55 -23.85 -37.27
C HIS A 92 1.44 -24.61 -38.27
N ASP A 93 2.46 -25.33 -37.79
CA ASP A 93 3.33 -26.15 -38.63
C ASP A 93 2.56 -27.27 -39.32
N ARG A 94 1.63 -27.92 -38.62
CA ARG A 94 0.74 -28.93 -39.22
C ARG A 94 -0.14 -28.32 -40.31
N ARG A 95 -0.75 -27.17 -40.06
CA ARG A 95 -1.53 -26.44 -41.07
C ARG A 95 -0.69 -26.02 -42.27
N ALA A 96 0.53 -25.53 -42.04
CA ALA A 96 1.46 -25.15 -43.09
C ALA A 96 1.88 -26.35 -43.96
N LYS A 97 2.17 -27.51 -43.34
CA LYS A 97 2.45 -28.76 -44.06
C LYS A 97 1.28 -29.21 -44.93
N ARG A 98 0.04 -29.13 -44.42
CA ARG A 98 -1.16 -29.43 -45.23
C ARG A 98 -1.30 -28.48 -46.41
N MET A 99 -1.10 -27.18 -46.19
CA MET A 99 -1.14 -26.18 -47.26
C MET A 99 -0.07 -26.45 -48.34
N GLN A 100 1.16 -26.80 -47.93
CA GLN A 100 2.22 -27.19 -48.87
C GLN A 100 1.87 -28.46 -49.65
N ALA A 101 1.28 -29.47 -49.00
CA ALA A 101 0.82 -30.68 -49.67
C ALA A 101 -0.28 -30.40 -50.71
N LEU A 102 -1.23 -29.53 -50.37
CA LEU A 102 -2.27 -29.07 -51.30
C LEU A 102 -1.66 -28.30 -52.48
N GLN A 103 -0.75 -27.37 -52.23
CA GLN A 103 -0.04 -26.64 -53.29
C GLN A 103 0.75 -27.59 -54.21
N ALA A 104 1.46 -28.57 -53.63
CA ALA A 104 2.17 -29.59 -54.41
C ALA A 104 1.21 -30.42 -55.28
N SER A 105 0.07 -30.84 -54.71
CA SER A 105 -0.96 -31.58 -55.46
C SER A 105 -1.56 -30.75 -56.59
N GLN A 106 -1.78 -29.45 -56.37
CA GLN A 106 -2.26 -28.52 -57.39
C GLN A 106 -1.22 -28.37 -58.52
N THR A 107 0.06 -28.15 -58.19
CA THR A 107 1.12 -28.03 -59.20
C THR A 107 1.26 -29.29 -60.05
N LEU A 108 1.14 -30.48 -59.44
CA LEU A 108 1.15 -31.75 -60.17
C LEU A 108 -0.04 -31.86 -61.13
N LEU A 109 -1.22 -31.43 -60.69
CA LEU A 109 -2.44 -31.46 -61.50
C LEU A 109 -2.35 -30.48 -62.68
N GLU A 110 -1.77 -29.30 -62.47
CA GLU A 110 -1.46 -28.32 -63.53
C GLU A 110 -0.43 -28.87 -64.53
N GLU A 111 0.61 -29.58 -64.07
CA GLU A 111 1.58 -30.26 -64.95
C GLU A 111 0.91 -31.37 -65.77
N GLN A 112 0.06 -32.20 -65.15
CA GLN A 112 -0.70 -33.22 -65.86
C GLN A 112 -1.59 -32.60 -66.94
N LEU A 113 -2.38 -31.57 -66.60
CA LEU A 113 -3.20 -30.83 -67.58
C LEU A 113 -2.34 -30.22 -68.71
N ARG A 114 -1.17 -29.69 -68.38
CA ARG A 114 -0.22 -29.16 -69.37
C ARG A 114 0.30 -30.26 -70.30
N THR A 115 0.59 -31.47 -69.79
CA THR A 115 1.02 -32.59 -70.63
C THR A 115 -0.07 -33.05 -71.58
N TYR A 116 -1.32 -33.19 -71.11
CA TYR A 116 -2.45 -33.59 -71.96
C TYR A 116 -2.74 -32.57 -73.07
N THR A 117 -2.77 -31.28 -72.73
CA THR A 117 -2.97 -30.21 -73.72
C THR A 117 -1.80 -30.09 -74.72
N SER A 118 -0.57 -30.36 -74.27
CA SER A 118 0.62 -30.39 -75.14
C SER A 118 0.65 -31.61 -76.07
N THR A 119 0.06 -32.74 -75.67
CA THR A 119 -0.08 -33.92 -76.53
C THR A 119 -1.18 -33.75 -77.56
N GLU A 120 -2.32 -33.12 -77.22
CA GLU A 120 -3.40 -32.83 -78.17
C GLU A 120 -2.97 -31.84 -79.26
N THR A 121 -2.18 -30.84 -78.91
CA THR A 121 -1.68 -29.84 -79.87
C THR A 121 -0.58 -30.37 -80.78
N LYS A 122 0.15 -31.42 -80.39
CA LYS A 122 1.16 -32.09 -81.24
C LYS A 122 0.58 -33.25 -82.06
N SER A 123 -0.58 -33.80 -81.70
CA SER A 123 -1.22 -34.88 -82.44
C SER A 123 -2.02 -34.43 -83.68
N SER A 124 -2.18 -33.12 -83.93
CA SER A 124 -2.84 -32.63 -85.15
C SER A 124 -1.96 -32.67 -86.42
N SER A 125 -0.74 -33.24 -86.34
CA SER A 125 0.21 -33.29 -87.47
C SER A 125 0.85 -34.69 -87.69
N CYS A 126 0.27 -35.78 -87.19
CA CYS A 126 0.83 -37.12 -87.41
C CYS A 126 -0.25 -38.14 -87.82
N THR A 127 -0.57 -38.14 -89.11
CA THR A 127 -1.37 -39.16 -89.83
C THR A 127 -0.56 -40.42 -90.16
N GLN A 128 0.25 -40.95 -89.23
CA GLN A 128 1.14 -42.07 -89.56
C GLN A 128 1.44 -43.02 -88.38
N TRP A 129 0.40 -43.65 -87.81
CA TRP A 129 0.55 -44.84 -86.94
C TRP A 129 -0.50 -45.91 -87.21
N GLU A 130 -1.11 -45.90 -88.40
CA GLU A 130 -1.65 -47.13 -88.98
C GLU A 130 -0.47 -47.98 -89.42
N GLU A 131 -0.53 -49.30 -89.18
CA GLU A 131 0.51 -50.29 -89.49
C GLU A 131 1.62 -50.45 -88.44
N THR A 132 1.34 -51.18 -87.36
CA THR A 132 1.96 -52.50 -87.12
C THR A 132 1.49 -53.10 -85.79
N GLY A 133 1.11 -54.38 -85.82
CA GLY A 133 1.06 -55.20 -84.62
C GLY A 133 -0.33 -55.65 -84.16
N LYS A 134 -0.93 -56.57 -84.91
CA LYS A 134 -2.01 -57.46 -84.47
C LYS A 134 -1.56 -58.24 -83.23
N ARG A 135 -1.83 -57.74 -82.03
CA ARG A 135 -1.84 -58.57 -80.81
C ARG A 135 -3.21 -59.23 -80.69
N LYS A 136 -3.20 -60.56 -80.67
CA LYS A 136 -4.38 -61.42 -80.56
C LYS A 136 -5.26 -60.96 -79.39
N ALA A 137 -6.45 -60.50 -79.73
CA ALA A 137 -7.52 -60.26 -78.78
C ALA A 137 -7.97 -61.61 -78.21
N THR A 138 -7.72 -61.82 -76.92
CA THR A 138 -8.45 -62.80 -76.11
C THR A 138 -9.94 -62.47 -76.16
N PRO A 139 -10.84 -63.48 -76.08
CA PRO A 139 -12.24 -63.31 -76.43
C PRO A 139 -12.99 -62.46 -75.39
N ALA A 140 -13.10 -61.16 -75.67
CA ALA A 140 -13.90 -60.19 -74.92
C ALA A 140 -15.41 -60.33 -75.24
N LYS A 141 -15.94 -61.56 -75.15
CA LYS A 141 -17.39 -61.80 -75.30
C LYS A 141 -18.13 -61.77 -73.96
N ASP A 142 -17.45 -62.03 -72.85
CA ASP A 142 -18.11 -62.06 -71.53
C ASP A 142 -18.26 -60.68 -70.88
N LEU A 143 -17.47 -59.67 -71.29
CA LEU A 143 -17.54 -58.28 -70.80
C LEU A 143 -18.48 -57.36 -71.60
N ARG A 144 -19.14 -57.86 -72.65
CA ARG A 144 -20.04 -57.05 -73.50
C ARG A 144 -21.47 -56.93 -72.95
N HIS A 145 -21.79 -57.67 -71.89
CA HIS A 145 -23.12 -57.65 -71.27
C HIS A 145 -23.19 -56.81 -70.00
N GLU A 146 -22.05 -56.40 -69.45
CA GLU A 146 -22.02 -55.37 -68.42
C GLU A 146 -22.11 -54.01 -69.12
N ASN A 147 -23.14 -53.22 -68.79
CA ASN A 147 -23.30 -51.87 -69.30
C ASN A 147 -22.04 -51.07 -68.95
N SER A 148 -21.10 -50.97 -69.89
CA SER A 148 -19.83 -50.23 -69.72
C SER A 148 -20.09 -48.83 -69.16
N THR A 149 -21.13 -48.16 -69.64
CA THR A 149 -21.61 -46.87 -69.12
C THR A 149 -22.04 -46.90 -67.66
N ALA A 150 -22.67 -47.97 -67.18
CA ALA A 150 -23.05 -48.12 -65.78
C ALA A 150 -21.81 -48.25 -64.88
N VAL A 151 -20.82 -49.06 -65.27
CA VAL A 151 -19.57 -49.22 -64.52
C VAL A 151 -18.79 -47.90 -64.47
N TRP A 152 -18.72 -47.14 -65.58
CA TRP A 152 -18.08 -45.83 -65.59
C TRP A 152 -18.82 -44.80 -64.74
N ASN A 153 -20.15 -44.81 -64.74
CA ASN A 153 -20.96 -43.94 -63.88
C ASN A 153 -20.77 -44.28 -62.40
N GLU A 154 -20.72 -45.57 -62.04
CA GLU A 154 -20.42 -46.00 -60.68
C GLU A 154 -19.01 -45.59 -60.27
N LEU A 155 -18.00 -45.79 -61.12
CA LEU A 155 -16.62 -45.39 -60.85
C LEU A 155 -16.49 -43.86 -60.68
N ALA A 156 -17.21 -43.08 -61.50
CA ALA A 156 -17.26 -41.63 -61.37
C ALA A 156 -17.92 -41.22 -60.04
N ALA A 157 -19.03 -41.85 -59.66
CA ALA A 157 -19.70 -41.62 -58.39
C ALA A 157 -18.81 -42.00 -57.19
N TYR A 158 -18.06 -43.11 -57.27
CA TYR A 158 -17.08 -43.49 -56.25
C TYR A 158 -15.95 -42.46 -56.14
N ARG A 159 -15.43 -41.96 -57.27
CA ARG A 159 -14.38 -40.93 -57.27
C ARG A 159 -14.87 -39.62 -56.66
N GLU A 160 -16.08 -39.18 -57.00
CA GLU A 160 -16.70 -37.99 -56.42
C GLU A 160 -16.89 -38.16 -54.91
N LYS A 161 -17.38 -39.33 -54.47
CA LYS A 161 -17.53 -39.64 -53.05
C LYS A 161 -16.18 -39.68 -52.31
N CYS A 162 -15.14 -40.23 -52.91
CA CYS A 162 -13.78 -40.20 -52.34
C CYS A 162 -13.28 -38.76 -52.17
N GLN A 163 -13.48 -37.89 -53.17
CA GLN A 163 -13.12 -36.48 -53.07
C GLN A 163 -13.91 -35.75 -51.97
N GLN A 164 -15.22 -35.99 -51.87
CA GLN A 164 -16.05 -35.44 -50.79
C GLN A 164 -15.60 -35.92 -49.41
N LEU A 165 -15.18 -37.17 -49.27
CA LEU A 165 -14.64 -37.71 -48.02
C LEU A 165 -13.27 -37.09 -47.67
N GLU A 166 -12.41 -36.84 -48.66
CA GLU A 166 -11.13 -36.17 -48.45
C GLU A 166 -11.31 -34.71 -48.00
N THR A 167 -12.25 -33.97 -48.59
CA THR A 167 -12.56 -32.60 -48.16
C THR A 167 -13.12 -32.59 -46.73
N HIS A 168 -14.04 -33.50 -46.41
CA HIS A 168 -14.57 -33.62 -45.05
C HIS A 168 -13.50 -34.03 -44.03
N LEU A 169 -12.56 -34.90 -44.39
CA LEU A 169 -11.44 -35.26 -43.52
C LEU A 169 -10.58 -34.03 -43.22
N GLN A 170 -10.28 -33.20 -44.23
CA GLN A 170 -9.55 -31.94 -44.04
C GLN A 170 -10.30 -30.95 -43.14
N GLU A 171 -11.61 -30.77 -43.35
CA GLU A 171 -12.46 -29.92 -42.50
C GLU A 171 -12.44 -30.37 -41.04
N ILE A 172 -12.60 -31.68 -40.78
CA ILE A 172 -12.56 -32.25 -39.43
C ILE A 172 -11.18 -32.03 -38.79
N GLU A 173 -10.09 -32.15 -39.55
CA GLU A 173 -8.75 -31.86 -39.03
C GLU A 173 -8.53 -30.39 -38.69
N GLU A 174 -9.05 -29.47 -39.50
CA GLU A 174 -8.99 -28.03 -39.20
C GLU A 174 -9.83 -27.65 -37.98
N GLU A 175 -11.02 -28.25 -37.84
CA GLU A 175 -11.86 -28.08 -36.66
C GLU A 175 -11.15 -28.61 -35.41
N ARG A 176 -10.57 -29.82 -35.47
CA ARG A 176 -9.79 -30.41 -34.38
C ARG A 176 -8.64 -29.50 -33.96
N ASP A 177 -7.87 -28.98 -34.91
CA ASP A 177 -6.72 -28.11 -34.61
C ASP A 177 -7.17 -26.76 -34.01
N THR A 178 -8.31 -26.23 -34.47
CA THR A 178 -8.94 -25.02 -33.91
C THR A 178 -9.44 -25.24 -32.49
N LEU A 179 -10.10 -26.38 -32.22
CA LEU A 179 -10.54 -26.78 -30.89
C LEU A 179 -9.34 -27.01 -29.96
N GLN A 180 -8.28 -27.66 -30.43
CA GLN A 180 -7.05 -27.87 -29.65
C GLN A 180 -6.41 -26.53 -29.27
N ALA A 181 -6.34 -25.57 -30.19
CA ALA A 181 -5.83 -24.23 -29.89
C ALA A 181 -6.72 -23.47 -28.90
N LYS A 182 -8.05 -23.61 -28.98
CA LYS A 182 -8.99 -23.03 -28.00
C LYS A 182 -8.80 -23.67 -26.61
N CYS A 183 -8.70 -24.99 -26.51
CA CYS A 183 -8.46 -25.69 -25.25
C CYS A 183 -7.15 -25.23 -24.59
N LEU A 184 -6.04 -25.15 -25.33
CA LEU A 184 -4.76 -24.67 -24.80
C LEU A 184 -4.84 -23.24 -24.24
N ARG A 185 -5.55 -22.34 -24.94
CA ARG A 185 -5.80 -20.97 -24.44
C ARG A 185 -6.66 -20.96 -23.18
N SER A 186 -7.71 -21.79 -23.14
CA SER A 186 -8.57 -21.92 -21.96
C SER A 186 -7.81 -22.50 -20.76
N GLU A 187 -6.95 -23.50 -20.95
CA GLU A 187 -6.08 -24.06 -19.91
C GLU A 187 -5.13 -23.00 -19.34
N SER A 188 -4.49 -22.21 -20.22
CA SER A 188 -3.63 -21.09 -19.84
C SER A 188 -4.38 -20.00 -19.05
N CYS A 189 -5.60 -19.66 -19.46
CA CYS A 189 -6.47 -18.72 -18.75
C CYS A 189 -6.89 -19.23 -17.36
N VAL A 190 -7.25 -20.51 -17.25
CA VAL A 190 -7.59 -21.14 -15.96
C VAL A 190 -6.38 -21.15 -15.02
N ALA A 191 -5.18 -21.43 -15.54
CA ALA A 191 -3.95 -21.37 -14.76
C ALA A 191 -3.68 -19.95 -14.22
N GLU A 192 -3.84 -18.91 -15.06
CA GLU A 192 -3.69 -17.51 -14.65
C GLU A 192 -4.68 -17.13 -13.54
N LEU A 193 -5.97 -17.49 -13.69
CA LEU A 193 -6.99 -17.24 -12.67
C LEU A 193 -6.68 -17.97 -11.35
N ARG A 194 -6.15 -19.20 -11.40
CA ARG A 194 -5.72 -19.93 -10.19
C ARG A 194 -4.60 -19.18 -9.46
N THR A 195 -3.59 -18.71 -10.18
CA THR A 195 -2.49 -17.92 -9.57
C THR A 195 -3.01 -16.62 -8.96
N GLN A 196 -3.96 -15.92 -9.59
CA GLN A 196 -4.57 -14.71 -9.03
C GLN A 196 -5.37 -14.99 -7.75
N LEU A 197 -6.15 -16.08 -7.72
CA LEU A 197 -6.90 -16.48 -6.53
C LEU A 197 -5.96 -16.88 -5.38
N GLU A 198 -4.88 -17.59 -5.68
CA GLU A 198 -3.87 -17.97 -4.70
C GLU A 198 -3.13 -16.75 -4.14
N HIS A 199 -2.79 -15.78 -5.00
CA HIS A 199 -2.23 -14.50 -4.57
C HIS A 199 -3.20 -13.73 -3.65
N GLY A 200 -4.48 -13.67 -4.01
CA GLY A 200 -5.53 -13.06 -3.19
C GLY A 200 -5.73 -13.75 -1.84
N ARG A 201 -5.67 -15.09 -1.82
CA ARG A 201 -5.71 -15.88 -0.58
C ARG A 201 -4.50 -15.56 0.31
N ASN A 202 -3.29 -15.54 -0.25
CA ASN A 202 -2.06 -15.23 0.47
C ASN A 202 -2.06 -13.79 1.02
N ASP A 203 -2.65 -12.83 0.30
CA ASP A 203 -2.84 -11.45 0.77
C ASP A 203 -3.81 -11.38 1.95
N LEU A 204 -4.93 -12.11 1.90
CA LEU A 204 -5.89 -12.19 3.00
C LEU A 204 -5.28 -12.85 4.23
N GLU A 205 -4.54 -13.95 4.05
CA GLU A 205 -3.84 -14.63 5.14
C GLU A 205 -2.80 -13.73 5.81
N ARG A 206 -2.07 -12.91 5.02
CA ARG A 206 -1.17 -11.87 5.55
C ARG A 206 -1.92 -10.81 6.35
N LYS A 207 -3.08 -10.35 5.87
CA LYS A 207 -3.90 -9.38 6.60
C LYS A 207 -4.43 -9.96 7.90
N LEU A 208 -4.89 -11.21 7.90
CA LEU A 208 -5.34 -11.92 9.10
C LEU A 208 -4.19 -12.11 10.10
N SER A 209 -3.00 -12.51 9.65
CA SER A 209 -1.82 -12.61 10.50
C SER A 209 -1.41 -11.25 11.10
N ALA A 210 -1.51 -10.17 10.33
CA ALA A 210 -1.23 -8.82 10.83
C ALA A 210 -2.26 -8.37 11.88
N ILE A 211 -3.54 -8.70 11.69
CA ILE A 211 -4.61 -8.45 12.66
C ILE A 211 -4.34 -9.25 13.95
N ALA A 212 -4.04 -10.55 13.84
CA ALA A 212 -3.72 -11.39 15.01
C ALA A 212 -2.53 -10.85 15.81
N LYS A 213 -1.46 -10.40 15.14
CA LYS A 213 -0.30 -9.76 15.80
C LYS A 213 -0.68 -8.43 16.48
N ALA A 214 -1.57 -7.65 15.86
CA ALA A 214 -2.07 -6.41 16.46
C ALA A 214 -2.95 -6.68 17.68
N GLU A 215 -3.75 -7.75 17.66
CA GLU A 215 -4.54 -8.20 18.80
C GLU A 215 -3.65 -8.69 19.95
N GLU A 216 -2.63 -9.50 19.67
CA GLU A 216 -1.63 -9.92 20.67
C GLU A 216 -0.91 -8.71 21.30
N ALA A 217 -0.51 -7.73 20.48
CA ALA A 217 0.09 -6.49 20.97
C ALA A 217 -0.89 -5.69 21.85
N SER A 218 -2.17 -5.62 21.46
CA SER A 218 -3.22 -4.97 22.25
C SER A 218 -3.45 -5.65 23.59
N VAL A 219 -3.46 -7.00 23.62
CA VAL A 219 -3.55 -7.80 24.85
C VAL A 219 -2.34 -7.55 25.74
N SER A 220 -1.13 -7.53 25.19
CA SER A 220 0.11 -7.23 25.91
C SER A 220 0.08 -5.82 26.54
N VAL A 221 -0.37 -4.81 25.78
CA VAL A 221 -0.55 -3.43 26.28
C VAL A 221 -1.62 -3.37 27.39
N SER A 222 -2.72 -4.11 27.26
CA SER A 222 -3.76 -4.21 28.28
C SER A 222 -3.25 -4.84 29.58
N VAL A 223 -2.46 -5.91 29.49
CA VAL A 223 -1.81 -6.56 30.64
C VAL A 223 -0.83 -5.60 31.31
N HIS A 224 0.01 -4.90 30.54
CA HIS A 224 0.93 -3.91 31.08
C HIS A 224 0.21 -2.74 31.76
N SER A 225 -0.89 -2.26 31.16
CA SER A 225 -1.76 -1.24 31.76
C SER A 225 -2.33 -1.70 33.10
N ARG A 226 -2.78 -2.96 33.20
CA ARG A 226 -3.27 -3.55 34.45
C ARG A 226 -2.18 -3.62 35.52
N GLN A 227 -0.95 -4.01 35.16
CA GLN A 227 0.19 -4.01 36.09
C GLN A 227 0.55 -2.60 36.57
N LEU A 228 0.54 -1.60 35.69
CA LEU A 228 0.78 -0.21 36.06
C LEU A 228 -0.30 0.31 37.02
N LYS A 229 -1.58 -0.02 36.80
CA LYS A 229 -2.67 0.33 37.72
C LYS A 229 -2.47 -0.25 39.12
N LEU A 230 -2.00 -1.50 39.23
CA LEU A 230 -1.68 -2.11 40.52
C LEU A 230 -0.52 -1.38 41.22
N LYS A 231 0.56 -1.07 40.50
CA LYS A 231 1.70 -0.30 41.05
C LYS A 231 1.29 1.10 41.51
N VAL A 232 0.43 1.78 40.75
CA VAL A 232 -0.10 3.09 41.15
C VAL A 232 -0.89 2.98 42.46
N LYS A 233 -1.74 1.95 42.60
CA LYS A 233 -2.49 1.69 43.83
C LYS A 233 -1.57 1.41 45.03
N ASP A 234 -0.50 0.65 44.83
CA ASP A 234 0.50 0.38 45.87
C ASP A 234 1.21 1.68 46.30
N LEU A 235 1.63 2.51 45.33
CA LEU A 235 2.23 3.82 45.61
C LEU A 235 1.27 4.78 46.31
N GLU A 236 -0.01 4.80 45.92
CA GLU A 236 -1.03 5.58 46.63
C GLU A 236 -1.16 5.15 48.10
N SER A 237 -1.09 3.84 48.36
CA SER A 237 -1.14 3.30 49.73
C SER A 237 0.09 3.70 50.56
N THR A 238 1.30 3.71 49.98
CA THR A 238 2.52 4.13 50.69
C THR A 238 2.51 5.63 50.97
N VAL A 239 2.00 6.43 50.03
CA VAL A 239 1.86 7.88 50.18
C VAL A 239 0.87 8.23 51.28
N SER A 240 -0.25 7.50 51.36
CA SER A 240 -1.22 7.65 52.45
C SER A 240 -0.59 7.33 53.81
N LYS A 241 0.20 6.26 53.92
CA LYS A 241 0.95 5.92 55.15
C LYS A 241 1.95 7.01 55.53
N LEU A 242 2.77 7.49 54.58
CA LEU A 242 3.74 8.56 54.82
C LEU A 242 3.07 9.88 55.23
N LYS A 243 1.89 10.19 54.69
CA LYS A 243 1.09 11.34 55.14
C LYS A 243 0.65 11.21 56.58
N GLN A 244 0.17 10.03 56.99
CA GLN A 244 -0.21 9.76 58.38
C GLN A 244 0.99 9.83 59.34
N GLU A 245 2.16 9.34 58.92
CA GLU A 245 3.38 9.48 59.72
C GLU A 245 3.83 10.94 59.84
N LYS A 246 3.78 11.71 58.74
CA LYS A 246 4.07 13.14 58.77
C LYS A 246 3.16 13.90 59.74
N THR A 247 1.86 13.62 59.76
CA THR A 247 0.94 14.29 60.69
C THR A 247 1.21 13.88 62.15
N LYS A 248 1.57 12.62 62.41
CA LYS A 248 2.04 12.17 63.73
C LYS A 248 3.33 12.88 64.18
N LEU A 249 4.31 13.03 63.28
CA LEU A 249 5.54 13.76 63.59
C LEU A 249 5.28 15.25 63.85
N ILE A 250 4.37 15.88 63.09
CA ILE A 250 3.98 17.27 63.34
C ILE A 250 3.33 17.41 64.73
N SER A 251 2.42 16.51 65.12
CA SER A 251 1.79 16.60 66.44
C SER A 251 2.78 16.33 67.58
N GLN A 252 3.72 15.40 67.39
CA GLN A 252 4.84 15.18 68.33
C GLN A 252 5.73 16.42 68.45
N HIS A 253 6.12 17.03 67.33
CA HIS A 253 6.91 18.26 67.33
C HIS A 253 6.19 19.38 68.09
N SER A 254 4.90 19.61 67.81
CA SER A 254 4.10 20.61 68.55
C SER A 254 3.92 20.29 70.04
N CYS A 255 4.04 19.02 70.45
CA CYS A 255 4.06 18.64 71.87
C CYS A 255 5.40 19.01 72.50
N SER A 256 6.52 18.61 71.88
CA SER A 256 7.87 18.93 72.35
C SER A 256 8.13 20.44 72.37
N GLU A 257 7.61 21.19 71.41
CA GLU A 257 7.76 22.64 71.34
C GLU A 257 7.06 23.33 72.52
N ARG A 258 5.85 22.88 72.88
CA ARG A 258 5.12 23.34 74.09
C ARG A 258 5.89 23.03 75.37
N GLU A 259 6.48 21.84 75.46
CA GLU A 259 7.32 21.47 76.62
C GLU A 259 8.57 22.34 76.73
N LEU A 260 9.23 22.64 75.61
CA LEU A 260 10.36 23.59 75.59
C LEU A 260 9.93 25.00 76.03
N TYR A 261 8.76 25.49 75.62
CA TYR A 261 8.23 26.76 76.12
C TYR A 261 7.98 26.72 77.63
N ARG A 262 7.41 25.63 78.17
CA ARG A 262 7.20 25.46 79.62
C ARG A 262 8.52 25.50 80.39
N LEU A 263 9.52 24.72 79.94
CA LEU A 263 10.84 24.67 80.57
C LEU A 263 11.56 26.04 80.51
N ARG A 264 11.41 26.80 79.43
CA ARG A 264 11.93 28.17 79.34
C ARG A 264 11.27 29.11 80.33
N GLU A 265 9.95 28.99 80.53
CA GLU A 265 9.21 29.79 81.51
C GLU A 265 9.64 29.44 82.95
N GLU A 266 9.80 28.16 83.26
CA GLU A 266 10.32 27.69 84.56
C GLU A 266 11.76 28.18 84.80
N ALA A 267 12.63 28.10 83.79
CA ALA A 267 13.99 28.63 83.87
C ALA A 267 14.00 30.15 84.11
N ALA A 268 13.13 30.90 83.45
CA ALA A 268 13.00 32.35 83.67
C ALA A 268 12.50 32.69 85.08
N LYS A 269 11.54 31.91 85.62
CA LYS A 269 11.07 32.05 87.01
C LYS A 269 12.21 31.78 88.00
N MET A 270 12.98 30.71 87.80
CA MET A 270 14.15 30.43 88.65
C MET A 270 15.21 31.53 88.55
N GLN A 271 15.47 32.06 87.35
CA GLN A 271 16.41 33.16 87.16
C GLN A 271 15.94 34.45 87.87
N ALA A 272 14.65 34.77 87.82
CA ALA A 272 14.07 35.89 88.56
C ALA A 272 14.17 35.69 90.09
N GLN A 273 13.96 34.47 90.57
CA GLN A 273 14.15 34.11 91.97
C GLN A 273 15.61 34.23 92.42
N ILE A 274 16.56 33.80 91.59
CA ILE A 274 18.00 34.01 91.84
C ILE A 274 18.31 35.50 91.91
N MET A 275 17.78 36.31 90.99
CA MET A 275 17.96 37.76 90.98
C MET A 275 17.39 38.43 92.23
N SER A 276 16.20 38.05 92.69
CA SER A 276 15.59 38.62 93.90
C SER A 276 16.35 38.23 95.18
N LEU A 277 16.79 36.98 95.29
CA LEU A 277 17.66 36.53 96.39
C LEU A 277 19.02 37.24 96.37
N THR A 278 19.59 37.46 95.19
CA THR A 278 20.85 38.20 95.03
C THR A 278 20.70 39.66 95.44
N HIS A 279 19.58 40.30 95.06
CA HIS A 279 19.28 41.67 95.49
C HIS A 279 19.02 41.75 97.00
N ARG A 280 18.29 40.79 97.58
CA ARG A 280 18.08 40.67 99.03
C ARG A 280 19.40 40.54 99.79
N LYS A 281 20.32 39.66 99.34
CA LYS A 281 21.66 39.53 99.94
C LYS A 281 22.46 40.84 99.85
N LYS A 282 22.36 41.59 98.74
CA LYS A 282 22.99 42.91 98.60
C LYS A 282 22.40 43.94 99.57
N LEU A 283 21.08 43.92 99.79
CA LEU A 283 20.41 44.77 100.79
C LEU A 283 20.81 44.39 102.22
N GLU A 284 20.92 43.10 102.53
CA GLU A 284 21.42 42.60 103.83
C GLU A 284 22.88 43.05 104.06
N GLN A 285 23.74 42.99 103.03
CA GLN A 285 25.11 43.55 103.09
C GLN A 285 25.14 45.06 103.36
N LEU A 286 24.23 45.83 102.75
CA LEU A 286 24.10 47.28 102.99
C LEU A 286 23.52 47.59 104.38
N GLN A 287 22.65 46.73 104.93
CA GLN A 287 22.13 46.87 106.29
C GLN A 287 23.17 46.51 107.37
N THR A 288 24.06 45.55 107.12
CA THR A 288 25.22 45.29 108.00
C THR A 288 26.24 46.44 107.99
N PHE A 289 26.25 47.27 106.94
CA PHE A 289 27.06 48.48 106.87
C PHE A 289 26.46 49.67 107.65
N SER A 290 25.16 49.62 108.00
CA SER A 290 24.44 50.74 108.64
C SER A 290 24.31 50.63 110.17
N LYS A 291 24.78 49.56 110.82
CA LYS A 291 24.59 49.32 112.28
C LYS A 291 25.88 49.02 113.07
N GLY A 292 27.06 49.27 112.50
CA GLY A 292 28.35 49.14 113.19
C GLY A 292 29.09 50.48 113.26
N THR A 293 28.75 51.26 114.28
CA THR A 293 29.58 52.19 115.07
C THR A 293 30.86 52.81 114.46
N MET A 294 30.81 54.16 114.42
CA MET A 294 31.91 55.08 114.72
C MET A 294 32.94 54.51 115.72
N THR A 295 34.21 54.45 115.34
CA THR A 295 35.40 55.03 116.02
C THR A 295 36.69 54.53 115.37
N ASP A 296 37.68 55.43 115.34
CA ASP A 296 39.13 55.26 115.09
C ASP A 296 39.70 54.99 113.68
N GLU A 297 40.22 56.10 113.11
CA GLU A 297 41.61 56.34 112.68
C GLU A 297 42.44 55.10 112.27
N GLY A 298 42.85 54.94 111.01
CA GLY A 298 43.74 55.83 110.24
C GLY A 298 45.02 55.01 109.99
N GLY A 299 45.25 54.39 108.84
CA GLY A 299 45.29 54.95 107.49
C GLY A 299 46.59 54.44 106.86
N SER A 300 46.63 53.15 106.53
CA SER A 300 47.81 52.46 105.96
C SER A 300 47.39 51.60 104.77
N CYS A 301 47.64 52.10 103.55
CA CYS A 301 47.38 51.40 102.29
C CYS A 301 48.57 51.56 101.36
N ARG A 302 49.34 50.47 101.17
CA ARG A 302 49.89 50.00 99.87
C ARG A 302 50.79 48.78 100.10
N TYR A 303 50.11 47.64 100.20
CA TYR A 303 50.53 46.24 100.09
C TYR A 303 49.27 45.59 99.47
N ASP A 304 49.27 44.65 98.54
CA ASP A 304 50.31 43.83 97.94
C ASP A 304 49.65 43.15 96.71
N SER A 305 50.36 42.97 95.59
CA SER A 305 51.02 41.72 95.23
C SER A 305 50.01 40.59 94.94
N SER A 306 49.97 40.11 93.69
CA SER A 306 50.72 38.92 93.27
C SER A 306 49.83 37.67 93.54
N ILE A 307 49.64 36.71 92.65
CA ILE A 307 50.61 35.82 92.00
C ILE A 307 49.79 35.05 90.94
N ASP A 308 50.45 34.73 89.84
CA ASP A 308 50.40 33.48 89.06
C ASP A 308 49.36 32.42 89.48
N SER A 309 48.81 31.57 88.61
CA SER A 309 49.58 30.54 87.90
C SER A 309 48.62 29.66 87.11
N ALA A 310 49.15 29.11 86.01
CA ALA A 310 49.10 27.72 85.58
C ALA A 310 48.09 26.79 86.31
N THR A 311 47.31 25.96 85.62
CA THR A 311 47.70 24.66 85.03
C THR A 311 46.42 24.09 84.40
N GLN A 312 46.35 23.66 83.13
CA GLN A 312 46.90 22.43 82.53
C GLN A 312 46.60 21.13 83.30
N VAL A 313 46.46 20.04 82.53
CA VAL A 313 46.29 18.61 82.90
C VAL A 313 44.82 18.16 82.90
N GLU A 314 44.30 17.63 81.78
CA GLU A 314 44.50 16.28 81.20
C GLU A 314 43.75 15.15 81.92
N SER A 315 43.36 14.19 81.08
CA SER A 315 43.05 12.77 81.32
C SER A 315 41.55 12.39 81.37
N ARG A 316 41.08 11.30 80.74
CA ARG A 316 41.68 10.32 79.80
C ARG A 316 40.59 9.39 79.24
N ASP A 317 40.78 9.01 77.98
CA ASP A 317 40.64 7.69 77.31
C ASP A 317 39.58 6.64 77.69
N ALA A 318 38.82 6.18 76.67
CA ALA A 318 38.89 4.82 76.07
C ALA A 318 37.86 4.70 74.91
N ASN A 319 38.24 4.64 73.62
CA ASN A 319 38.60 3.45 72.82
C ASN A 319 37.41 2.54 72.39
N THR A 320 37.03 2.56 71.10
CA THR A 320 37.09 1.40 70.19
C THR A 320 36.74 1.71 68.72
N ARG A 321 37.67 1.31 67.84
CA ARG A 321 37.53 0.70 66.49
C ARG A 321 37.09 1.53 65.26
N SER A 322 38.11 1.78 64.43
CA SER A 322 38.24 1.35 63.02
C SER A 322 36.98 0.91 62.25
N VAL A 323 36.79 1.48 61.06
CA VAL A 323 37.01 0.82 59.76
C VAL A 323 36.97 1.91 58.68
N GLY A 324 38.00 1.97 57.85
CA GLY A 324 38.07 2.86 56.69
C GLY A 324 37.18 2.37 55.55
N VAL A 325 36.60 3.31 54.81
CA VAL A 325 36.09 3.08 53.45
C VAL A 325 36.41 4.31 52.61
N SER A 326 37.11 4.05 51.51
CA SER A 326 37.58 4.98 50.46
C SER A 326 36.49 5.89 49.88
N PRO A 327 36.84 7.07 49.33
CA PRO A 327 35.91 7.83 48.51
C PRO A 327 35.82 7.19 47.11
N ILE A 328 34.85 6.30 46.91
CA ILE A 328 34.40 5.90 45.57
C ILE A 328 33.69 7.10 44.93
N LYS A 329 34.32 7.66 43.90
CA LYS A 329 33.68 8.51 42.90
C LYS A 329 32.61 7.71 42.17
N LEU A 330 31.33 8.06 42.31
CA LEU A 330 30.27 7.74 41.34
C LEU A 330 29.21 8.86 41.29
N PRO A 331 28.50 9.02 40.15
CA PRO A 331 27.97 10.30 39.71
C PRO A 331 26.60 10.63 40.28
N VAL A 332 26.40 11.92 40.60
CA VAL A 332 25.12 12.51 40.98
C VAL A 332 24.20 12.56 39.76
N GLY A 333 23.47 11.48 39.51
CA GLY A 333 22.28 11.47 38.66
C GLY A 333 21.11 12.11 39.39
N LYS A 334 20.72 13.32 38.97
CA LYS A 334 19.55 14.02 39.49
C LYS A 334 18.26 13.42 38.90
N THR A 335 17.71 12.38 39.51
CA THR A 335 16.29 12.01 39.30
C THR A 335 15.42 12.82 40.23
N ARG A 336 14.74 13.81 39.65
CA ARG A 336 13.78 14.69 40.30
C ARG A 336 12.38 14.10 40.11
N GLU A 337 11.96 13.22 41.00
CA GLU A 337 10.55 12.81 41.08
C GLU A 337 9.74 13.89 41.81
N ARG A 338 8.82 14.52 41.09
CA ARG A 338 7.79 15.41 41.65
C ARG A 338 6.50 14.61 41.79
N PHE A 339 6.07 14.46 43.03
CA PHE A 339 4.70 14.18 43.43
C PHE A 339 3.72 15.22 42.87
N THR A 340 2.64 14.76 42.22
CA THR A 340 1.38 15.51 42.11
C THR A 340 0.21 14.56 42.31
N GLU A 341 -0.54 14.82 43.37
CA GLU A 341 -1.83 14.22 43.69
C GLU A 341 -2.95 14.82 42.84
N GLY A 342 -3.96 14.01 42.55
CA GLY A 342 -5.21 14.44 41.94
C GLY A 342 -6.06 13.26 41.46
N VAL A 343 -6.60 12.45 42.39
CA VAL A 343 -7.61 11.43 42.09
C VAL A 343 -8.98 11.98 42.47
N SER A 344 -9.87 12.09 41.49
CA SER A 344 -11.32 12.21 41.68
C SER A 344 -11.94 10.89 41.22
N CYS A 345 -12.68 10.27 42.13
CA CYS A 345 -13.47 9.07 41.94
C CYS A 345 -14.68 9.31 41.02
N ASN A 346 -15.00 8.32 40.19
CA ASN A 346 -16.37 7.94 39.83
C ASN A 346 -16.40 6.44 39.53
N ASN A 347 -17.22 5.72 40.31
CA ASN A 347 -17.62 4.34 40.10
C ASN A 347 -18.61 4.29 38.94
N ASP A 348 -18.49 3.27 38.08
CA ASP A 348 -19.65 2.58 37.53
C ASP A 348 -19.28 1.10 37.31
N SER A 349 -19.97 0.27 38.08
CA SER A 349 -19.92 -1.18 38.01
C SER A 349 -20.89 -1.64 36.92
N SER A 350 -20.44 -2.47 35.99
CA SER A 350 -21.33 -3.28 35.17
C SER A 350 -20.72 -4.66 35.00
N SER A 351 -21.29 -5.59 35.74
CA SER A 351 -21.10 -7.03 35.67
C SER A 351 -21.57 -7.57 34.32
N ILE A 352 -20.70 -8.24 33.57
CA ILE A 352 -21.09 -9.11 32.46
C ILE A 352 -20.76 -10.53 32.88
N SER A 353 -21.81 -11.30 33.17
CA SER A 353 -21.77 -12.75 33.35
C SER A 353 -21.52 -13.42 31.99
N VAL A 354 -20.42 -14.16 31.91
CA VAL A 354 -20.13 -15.10 30.81
C VAL A 354 -20.47 -16.51 31.30
N THR A 355 -21.45 -17.12 30.66
CA THR A 355 -21.72 -18.57 30.66
C THR A 355 -21.93 -18.89 29.18
N ASP A 356 -20.93 -19.33 28.43
CA ASP A 356 -20.29 -20.66 28.37
C ASP A 356 -21.24 -21.83 28.06
N SER A 357 -20.76 -22.64 27.12
CA SER A 357 -21.16 -23.99 26.71
C SER A 357 -22.43 -24.20 25.86
N GLY A 358 -22.18 -24.59 24.61
CA GLY A 358 -23.18 -25.09 23.65
C GLY A 358 -22.54 -25.77 22.44
N THR A 359 -21.50 -26.58 22.68
CA THR A 359 -20.85 -27.45 21.69
C THR A 359 -21.77 -28.63 21.38
N GLN A 360 -22.36 -28.68 20.18
CA GLN A 360 -22.90 -29.93 19.63
C GLN A 360 -22.14 -30.31 18.36
N ALA A 361 -21.49 -31.45 18.50
CA ALA A 361 -20.84 -32.21 17.45
C ALA A 361 -21.88 -32.70 16.43
N GLY A 362 -21.58 -32.49 15.14
CA GLY A 362 -22.25 -33.14 14.02
C GLY A 362 -21.18 -33.66 13.06
N ALA A 363 -20.83 -34.94 13.22
CA ALA A 363 -19.98 -35.69 12.31
C ALA A 363 -20.77 -36.09 11.03
N PRO A 364 -20.08 -36.54 9.96
CA PRO A 364 -20.52 -36.33 8.58
C PRO A 364 -21.26 -37.51 7.97
N ASP A 365 -22.26 -37.23 7.14
CA ASP A 365 -22.86 -38.23 6.24
C ASP A 365 -22.04 -38.35 4.95
N THR A 366 -21.25 -39.42 4.91
CA THR A 366 -20.65 -40.00 3.71
C THR A 366 -21.74 -40.53 2.77
N VAL A 367 -21.99 -39.84 1.66
CA VAL A 367 -22.70 -40.42 0.52
C VAL A 367 -21.69 -41.06 -0.42
N SER A 368 -21.72 -42.39 -0.41
CA SER A 368 -21.00 -43.28 -1.29
C SER A 368 -21.58 -43.22 -2.71
N THR A 369 -20.83 -42.67 -3.66
CA THR A 369 -21.06 -42.89 -5.10
C THR A 369 -19.93 -43.75 -5.66
N GLY A 370 -20.26 -45.01 -5.91
CA GLY A 370 -19.37 -46.01 -6.50
C GLY A 370 -18.91 -45.59 -7.89
N VAL A 371 -17.60 -45.48 -8.06
CA VAL A 371 -16.93 -45.38 -9.36
C VAL A 371 -16.38 -46.75 -9.71
N SER A 372 -16.98 -47.39 -10.71
CA SER A 372 -16.47 -48.62 -11.32
C SER A 372 -15.17 -48.34 -12.11
N PRO A 373 -14.17 -49.26 -12.08
CA PRO A 373 -12.93 -49.08 -12.82
C PRO A 373 -13.12 -49.49 -14.29
N ILE A 374 -12.99 -48.52 -15.20
CA ILE A 374 -12.89 -48.79 -16.65
C ILE A 374 -11.45 -49.14 -17.00
N LYS A 375 -11.27 -50.38 -17.47
CA LYS A 375 -10.05 -50.94 -18.07
C LYS A 375 -9.44 -50.03 -19.16
N PRO A 376 -8.11 -49.89 -19.23
CA PRO A 376 -7.46 -49.29 -20.40
C PRO A 376 -7.36 -50.32 -21.56
N PRO A 377 -7.50 -49.89 -22.84
CA PRO A 377 -7.19 -50.74 -23.99
C PRO A 377 -5.67 -50.78 -24.29
N PRO A 378 -5.19 -51.79 -25.03
CA PRO A 378 -3.80 -52.20 -25.04
C PRO A 378 -2.92 -51.34 -25.96
N ARG A 379 -1.65 -51.20 -25.54
CA ARG A 379 -0.52 -50.73 -26.34
C ARG A 379 -0.38 -51.59 -27.60
N GLN A 380 -0.42 -50.95 -28.77
CA GLN A 380 0.17 -51.51 -29.99
C GLN A 380 1.60 -50.98 -30.14
N THR A 381 2.54 -51.90 -30.03
CA THR A 381 3.91 -51.81 -30.50
C THR A 381 3.93 -51.60 -32.01
N ARG A 382 4.63 -50.57 -32.49
CA ARG A 382 5.07 -50.51 -33.89
C ARG A 382 6.52 -50.06 -33.96
N GLU A 383 7.37 -51.06 -34.16
CA GLU A 383 8.71 -50.93 -34.70
C GLU A 383 8.61 -50.47 -36.17
N ASN A 384 9.45 -49.52 -36.58
CA ASN A 384 10.36 -49.63 -37.73
C ASN A 384 10.93 -48.26 -38.15
N SER A 385 12.21 -48.11 -37.85
CA SER A 385 13.31 -47.61 -38.69
C SER A 385 12.99 -47.03 -40.09
N THR A 386 13.45 -45.80 -40.32
CA THR A 386 14.24 -45.33 -41.50
C THR A 386 14.80 -43.95 -41.14
N GLN A 387 16.08 -43.82 -40.75
CA GLN A 387 17.24 -43.52 -41.60
C GLN A 387 17.06 -42.36 -42.59
N THR A 388 17.89 -41.32 -42.39
CA THR A 388 18.47 -40.36 -43.35
C THR A 388 17.47 -39.48 -44.14
N SER A 389 17.60 -38.15 -44.20
CA SER A 389 18.80 -37.42 -44.62
C SER A 389 18.71 -35.93 -44.28
N ALA A 390 19.87 -35.35 -43.95
CA ALA A 390 20.09 -33.91 -43.98
C ALA A 390 19.74 -33.31 -45.35
N SER A 391 19.05 -32.17 -45.37
CA SER A 391 18.97 -31.32 -46.57
C SER A 391 18.80 -29.85 -46.20
N ALA A 392 19.95 -29.18 -46.28
CA ALA A 392 20.21 -27.81 -46.70
C ALA A 392 19.05 -26.79 -46.66
N GLU A 393 19.19 -25.83 -45.75
CA GLU A 393 18.61 -24.49 -45.85
C GLU A 393 18.94 -23.84 -47.20
N ARG A 394 17.92 -23.62 -48.03
CA ARG A 394 17.98 -22.65 -49.13
C ARG A 394 17.17 -21.42 -48.75
N ARG A 395 17.88 -20.36 -48.36
CA ARG A 395 17.39 -18.98 -48.42
C ARG A 395 17.19 -18.60 -49.88
N ILE A 396 15.98 -18.17 -50.25
CA ILE A 396 15.70 -17.46 -51.50
C ILE A 396 15.14 -16.07 -51.14
N PRO A 397 15.54 -14.99 -51.85
CA PRO A 397 15.36 -13.62 -51.39
C PRO A 397 14.06 -13.00 -51.90
N GLU A 398 13.39 -12.29 -50.99
CA GLU A 398 12.18 -11.53 -51.21
C GLU A 398 12.51 -10.26 -52.02
N ARG A 399 12.12 -10.21 -53.30
CA ARG A 399 12.09 -8.98 -54.08
C ARG A 399 10.73 -8.80 -54.76
N GLN A 400 10.17 -7.63 -54.44
CA GLN A 400 9.35 -6.76 -55.27
C GLN A 400 8.05 -7.36 -55.81
N LEU A 401 6.95 -7.02 -55.14
CA LEU A 401 5.73 -6.50 -55.77
C LEU A 401 4.80 -6.01 -54.66
N LEU A 402 4.60 -4.69 -54.59
CA LEU A 402 3.40 -3.97 -54.11
C LEU A 402 3.75 -2.50 -53.88
N ARG A 403 3.83 -1.74 -54.98
CA ARG A 403 3.70 -0.28 -54.97
C ARG A 403 2.56 0.05 -55.91
N SER A 404 1.38 0.28 -55.36
CA SER A 404 0.30 1.11 -55.93
C SER A 404 -0.86 1.14 -54.95
N HIS A 405 -1.42 2.33 -54.73
CA HIS A 405 -2.60 2.65 -53.89
C HIS A 405 -2.32 3.05 -52.43
N ARG A 406 -1.63 4.19 -52.26
CA ARG A 406 -1.87 5.08 -51.11
C ARG A 406 -2.73 6.25 -51.60
N ARG A 407 -4.05 6.15 -51.42
CA ARG A 407 -4.97 7.30 -51.50
C ARG A 407 -4.81 8.11 -50.22
N THR A 408 -4.52 9.39 -50.37
CA THR A 408 -4.43 10.39 -49.30
C THR A 408 -5.82 10.75 -48.81
N HIS A 409 -6.26 10.12 -47.72
CA HIS A 409 -7.32 10.65 -46.86
C HIS A 409 -6.80 10.66 -45.42
N SER A 410 -6.78 11.83 -44.77
CA SER A 410 -7.15 12.00 -43.35
C SER A 410 -6.75 13.35 -42.71
N GLU A 411 -6.49 14.43 -43.45
CA GLU A 411 -6.37 15.76 -42.80
C GLU A 411 -7.75 16.33 -42.41
N GLY A 412 -8.81 15.98 -43.15
CA GLY A 412 -10.19 16.40 -42.85
C GLY A 412 -10.74 15.85 -41.53
N ASP A 413 -10.45 14.60 -41.21
CA ASP A 413 -10.97 13.96 -39.98
C ASP A 413 -10.30 14.52 -38.72
N SER A 414 -9.01 14.83 -38.79
CA SER A 414 -8.25 15.44 -37.68
C SER A 414 -8.83 16.79 -37.24
N MET A 415 -9.32 17.60 -38.19
CA MET A 415 -10.00 18.87 -37.91
C MET A 415 -11.36 18.66 -37.23
N PHE A 416 -12.12 17.65 -37.65
CA PHE A 416 -13.42 17.32 -37.03
C PHE A 416 -13.26 16.87 -35.57
N TYR A 417 -12.27 16.04 -35.27
CA TYR A 417 -12.00 15.61 -33.89
C TYR A 417 -11.51 16.76 -33.00
N ARG A 418 -10.67 17.67 -33.52
CA ARG A 418 -10.24 18.88 -32.78
C ARG A 418 -11.41 19.82 -32.48
N LYS A 419 -12.33 20.03 -33.43
CA LYS A 419 -13.51 20.88 -33.22
C LYS A 419 -14.45 20.29 -32.18
N ARG A 420 -14.74 18.98 -32.29
CA ARG A 420 -15.59 18.26 -31.32
C ARG A 420 -14.99 18.25 -29.91
N ALA A 421 -13.67 18.09 -29.79
CA ALA A 421 -12.97 18.17 -28.50
C ALA A 421 -13.02 19.58 -27.89
N LYS A 422 -12.86 20.64 -28.69
CA LYS A 422 -13.01 22.03 -28.21
C LYS A 422 -14.42 22.33 -27.74
N ASP A 423 -15.44 21.85 -28.45
CA ASP A 423 -16.84 22.07 -28.06
C ASP A 423 -17.24 21.29 -26.80
N ALA A 424 -16.69 20.08 -26.62
CA ALA A 424 -16.84 19.33 -25.37
C ALA A 424 -16.20 20.07 -24.18
N LEU A 425 -15.00 20.63 -24.36
CA LEU A 425 -14.32 21.39 -23.32
C LEU A 425 -15.07 22.68 -22.93
N LYS A 426 -15.67 23.36 -23.91
CA LYS A 426 -16.55 24.52 -23.67
C LYS A 426 -17.78 24.15 -22.84
N ARG A 427 -18.40 22.99 -23.10
CA ARG A 427 -19.55 22.51 -22.31
C ARG A 427 -19.17 22.17 -20.87
N VAL A 428 -18.03 21.50 -20.67
CA VAL A 428 -17.52 21.19 -19.32
C VAL A 428 -17.21 22.47 -18.54
N ASN A 429 -16.56 23.45 -19.18
CA ASN A 429 -16.27 24.74 -18.53
C ASN A 429 -17.55 25.54 -18.23
N LYS A 430 -18.59 25.45 -19.08
CA LYS A 430 -19.89 26.05 -18.82
C LYS A 430 -20.58 25.42 -17.61
N ILE A 431 -20.64 24.08 -17.54
CA ILE A 431 -21.21 23.35 -16.39
C ILE A 431 -20.43 23.67 -15.10
N SER A 432 -19.10 23.71 -15.18
CA SER A 432 -18.24 24.03 -14.05
C SER A 432 -18.36 25.50 -13.59
N LYS A 433 -18.77 26.41 -14.48
CA LYS A 433 -19.11 27.80 -14.13
C LYS A 433 -20.50 27.86 -13.48
N GLU A 434 -21.50 27.21 -14.07
CA GLU A 434 -22.86 27.13 -13.52
C GLU A 434 -22.88 26.49 -12.12
N LEU A 435 -22.07 25.45 -11.87
CA LEU A 435 -21.90 24.86 -10.53
C LEU A 435 -21.25 25.81 -9.51
N ARG A 436 -20.35 26.69 -9.96
CA ARG A 436 -19.77 27.72 -9.08
C ARG A 436 -20.76 28.84 -8.80
N ASP A 437 -21.53 29.24 -9.79
CA ASP A 437 -22.53 30.29 -9.68
C ASP A 437 -23.78 29.82 -8.88
N MET A 438 -24.05 28.52 -8.84
CA MET A 438 -25.09 27.87 -8.01
C MET A 438 -24.68 27.70 -6.54
N SER A 439 -23.41 27.92 -6.20
CA SER A 439 -22.93 27.87 -4.81
C SER A 439 -23.23 29.21 -4.12
N LEU A 440 -24.50 29.42 -3.78
CA LEU A 440 -24.94 30.58 -3.00
C LEU A 440 -24.29 30.60 -1.60
N PRO A 441 -24.02 31.78 -1.04
CA PRO A 441 -23.52 31.92 0.31
C PRO A 441 -24.62 31.53 1.31
N VAL A 442 -24.34 30.53 2.14
CA VAL A 442 -25.18 30.12 3.27
C VAL A 442 -25.29 31.30 4.23
N LYS A 443 -26.44 31.98 4.20
CA LYS A 443 -26.88 32.90 5.26
C LYS A 443 -27.75 32.13 6.24
N ASP A 444 -27.38 32.21 7.51
CA ASP A 444 -28.17 31.77 8.64
C ASP A 444 -29.56 32.45 8.63
N THR A 445 -30.62 31.65 8.55
CA THR A 445 -31.95 32.09 8.99
C THR A 445 -32.66 30.96 9.73
N ALA A 446 -33.05 31.30 10.93
CA ALA A 446 -33.86 30.54 11.86
C ALA A 446 -35.29 30.32 11.36
N GLU A 447 -35.91 29.27 11.93
CA GLU A 447 -37.34 29.06 12.15
C GLU A 447 -38.32 29.21 10.98
N ARG A 448 -39.03 28.11 10.65
CA ARG A 448 -40.48 27.96 10.82
C ARG A 448 -40.91 26.57 10.31
N GLY A 449 -41.60 25.82 11.16
CA GLY A 449 -42.01 24.45 10.86
C GLY A 449 -43.25 24.34 9.98
N THR A 450 -43.44 23.16 9.39
CA THR A 450 -44.75 22.60 9.02
C THR A 450 -44.71 21.09 9.09
N LYS A 451 -45.77 20.53 9.67
CA LYS A 451 -46.09 19.12 9.83
C LYS A 451 -46.49 18.50 8.48
N SER A 452 -46.08 17.27 8.21
CA SER A 452 -46.89 16.32 7.43
C SER A 452 -46.48 14.89 7.76
N ALA A 453 -47.49 14.05 7.95
CA ALA A 453 -47.41 12.68 8.44
C ALA A 453 -47.38 11.67 7.28
N ASN A 454 -46.60 10.58 7.43
CA ASN A 454 -47.06 9.19 7.27
C ASN A 454 -45.96 8.17 7.65
N PRO A 455 -46.32 6.94 8.08
CA PRO A 455 -45.43 6.00 8.78
C PRO A 455 -44.99 4.79 7.91
N SER A 456 -44.16 3.90 8.50
CA SER A 456 -43.49 2.68 7.97
C SER A 456 -42.07 2.94 7.46
N GLU A 457 -41.00 2.22 7.81
CA GLU A 457 -40.77 0.96 8.52
C GLU A 457 -39.35 1.01 9.14
N GLY A 458 -39.08 0.17 10.14
CA GLY A 458 -38.00 0.36 11.11
C GLY A 458 -36.58 0.08 10.61
N GLU A 459 -35.72 1.09 10.69
CA GLU A 459 -34.27 0.94 10.84
C GLU A 459 -33.84 1.57 12.18
N GLU A 460 -33.28 0.73 13.04
CA GLU A 460 -32.74 1.05 14.35
C GLU A 460 -31.50 1.94 14.19
N SER A 461 -31.74 3.26 14.07
CA SER A 461 -30.71 4.27 13.97
C SER A 461 -30.27 4.70 15.37
N ALA A 462 -28.98 4.45 15.66
CA ALA A 462 -28.32 4.93 16.87
C ALA A 462 -28.46 6.46 16.97
N PRO A 463 -28.72 7.01 18.18
CA PRO A 463 -29.00 8.43 18.35
C PRO A 463 -27.78 9.27 17.98
N GLU A 464 -27.93 10.07 16.93
CA GLU A 464 -26.99 11.09 16.50
C GLU A 464 -26.89 12.18 17.59
N ILE A 465 -25.88 12.06 18.46
CA ILE A 465 -25.52 13.09 19.43
C ILE A 465 -24.99 14.29 18.66
N LYS A 466 -25.90 15.21 18.29
CA LYS A 466 -25.53 16.54 17.82
C LYS A 466 -24.66 17.21 18.90
N PRO A 467 -23.44 17.66 18.59
CA PRO A 467 -22.63 18.40 19.56
C PRO A 467 -23.31 19.75 19.78
N GLN A 468 -24.20 19.82 20.78
CA GLN A 468 -24.56 21.10 21.37
C GLN A 468 -23.25 21.75 21.78
N SER A 469 -22.95 22.91 21.19
CA SER A 469 -21.79 23.70 21.58
C SER A 469 -21.99 24.11 23.03
N ILE A 470 -21.48 23.31 23.96
CA ILE A 470 -21.36 23.67 25.36
C ILE A 470 -20.32 24.79 25.38
N GLY A 471 -20.80 26.01 25.18
CA GLY A 471 -20.11 27.25 25.47
C GLY A 471 -19.94 27.39 26.98
N CYS A 472 -19.30 26.40 27.63
CA CYS A 472 -18.80 26.54 28.98
C CYS A 472 -17.59 27.47 28.92
N ARG A 473 -17.86 28.78 28.85
CA ARG A 473 -16.97 29.79 29.43
C ARG A 473 -16.80 29.41 30.89
N CYS A 474 -15.75 28.66 31.19
CA CYS A 474 -15.43 28.19 32.52
C CYS A 474 -14.96 29.40 33.36
N LYS A 475 -15.92 30.22 33.82
CA LYS A 475 -15.71 31.40 34.69
C LYS A 475 -14.95 31.05 35.98
N ILE A 476 -14.83 29.77 36.30
CA ILE A 476 -14.05 29.23 37.42
C ILE A 476 -12.55 29.48 37.25
N VAL A 477 -12.01 29.35 36.02
CA VAL A 477 -10.58 29.58 35.76
C VAL A 477 -10.22 31.07 35.88
N GLU A 478 -11.08 31.96 35.40
CA GLU A 478 -10.90 33.42 35.58
C GLU A 478 -10.97 33.85 37.06
N ARG A 479 -11.87 33.26 37.85
CA ARG A 479 -11.95 33.54 39.30
C ARG A 479 -10.71 33.05 40.06
N MET A 480 -10.13 31.91 39.68
CA MET A 480 -8.90 31.40 40.30
C MET A 480 -7.66 32.23 39.94
N VAL A 481 -7.62 32.82 38.74
CA VAL A 481 -6.52 33.73 38.34
C VAL A 481 -6.61 35.07 39.09
N ASN A 482 -7.82 35.56 39.38
CA ASN A 482 -8.02 36.83 40.09
C ASN A 482 -7.78 36.74 41.61
N THR A 483 -8.01 35.60 42.25
CA THR A 483 -7.78 35.40 43.70
C THR A 483 -6.31 35.20 44.07
N GLY A 484 -5.45 34.84 43.11
CA GLY A 484 -3.99 34.69 43.31
C GLY A 484 -3.20 35.99 43.52
N LYS A 485 -3.87 37.15 43.56
CA LYS A 485 -3.21 38.46 43.75
C LYS A 485 -2.65 38.67 45.16
N HIS A 486 -3.15 37.94 46.17
CA HIS A 486 -2.74 38.07 47.58
C HIS A 486 -1.86 36.93 48.12
N MET A 487 -1.31 36.08 47.26
CA MET A 487 -0.45 34.96 47.69
C MET A 487 1.03 35.39 47.83
N PRO A 488 1.73 35.03 48.93
CA PRO A 488 3.14 35.35 49.14
C PRO A 488 4.04 34.72 48.06
N GLY A 489 5.14 35.41 47.71
CA GLY A 489 5.88 35.25 46.44
C GLY A 489 6.35 33.83 46.08
N ALA A 490 6.67 32.98 47.06
CA ALA A 490 7.10 31.60 46.81
C ALA A 490 5.95 30.69 46.34
N GLN A 491 4.74 30.85 46.90
CA GLN A 491 3.56 30.10 46.51
C GLN A 491 3.02 30.55 45.15
N LYS A 492 3.18 31.83 44.80
CA LYS A 492 2.77 32.39 43.50
C LYS A 492 3.56 31.75 42.34
N CYS A 493 4.86 31.52 42.53
CA CYS A 493 5.70 30.85 41.53
C CYS A 493 5.30 29.37 41.33
N ALA A 494 5.04 28.63 42.41
CA ALA A 494 4.61 27.23 42.35
C ALA A 494 3.23 27.09 41.65
N PHE A 495 2.28 27.95 41.99
CA PHE A 495 0.96 27.98 41.33
C PHE A 495 1.09 28.32 39.84
N GLN A 496 1.92 29.30 39.47
CA GLN A 496 2.11 29.67 38.06
C GLN A 496 2.78 28.55 37.25
N GLN A 497 3.73 27.79 37.84
CA GLN A 497 4.29 26.59 37.21
C GLN A 497 3.23 25.50 37.02
N HIS A 498 2.35 25.30 38.00
CA HIS A 498 1.26 24.32 37.92
C HIS A 498 0.25 24.70 36.82
N VAL A 499 -0.16 25.98 36.74
CA VAL A 499 -1.03 26.49 35.67
C VAL A 499 -0.38 26.31 34.29
N LYS A 500 0.91 26.60 34.14
CA LYS A 500 1.64 26.36 32.87
C LYS A 500 1.67 24.88 32.50
N THR A 501 1.80 23.99 33.48
CA THR A 501 1.81 22.52 33.27
C THR A 501 0.43 22.03 32.85
N LEU A 502 -0.64 22.49 33.51
CA LEU A 502 -2.03 22.22 33.14
C LEU A 502 -2.35 22.74 31.73
N GLN A 503 -1.90 23.94 31.37
CA GLN A 503 -2.08 24.49 30.02
C GLN A 503 -1.36 23.68 28.95
N LYS A 504 -0.18 23.11 29.24
CA LYS A 504 0.50 22.17 28.33
C LYS A 504 -0.30 20.87 28.19
N HIS A 505 -0.80 20.32 29.30
CA HIS A 505 -1.59 19.10 29.31
C HIS A 505 -2.92 19.26 28.53
N ILE A 506 -3.63 20.38 28.73
CA ILE A 506 -4.86 20.72 27.98
C ILE A 506 -4.57 20.83 26.47
N ARG A 507 -3.43 21.43 26.07
CA ARG A 507 -3.03 21.50 24.66
C ARG A 507 -2.73 20.13 24.07
N ALA A 508 -2.02 19.27 24.81
CA ALA A 508 -1.73 17.90 24.40
C ALA A 508 -3.01 17.07 24.24
N LEU A 509 -3.94 17.14 25.21
CA LEU A 509 -5.23 16.48 25.13
C LEU A 509 -6.06 16.99 23.93
N ARG A 510 -6.06 18.31 23.67
CA ARG A 510 -6.72 18.86 22.47
C ARG A 510 -6.12 18.34 21.17
N GLN A 511 -4.79 18.25 21.08
CA GLN A 511 -4.11 17.67 19.91
C GLN A 511 -4.45 16.18 19.74
N GLN A 512 -4.47 15.41 20.82
CA GLN A 512 -4.89 14.01 20.80
C GLN A 512 -6.34 13.87 20.33
N LEU A 513 -7.25 14.72 20.82
CA LEU A 513 -8.66 14.71 20.44
C LEU A 513 -8.86 15.07 18.95
N ILE A 514 -8.08 16.01 18.43
CA ILE A 514 -8.06 16.33 16.99
C ILE A 514 -7.53 15.13 16.19
N SER A 515 -6.42 14.51 16.61
CA SER A 515 -5.84 13.35 15.91
C SER A 515 -6.75 12.12 15.93
N ALA A 516 -7.47 11.90 17.03
CA ALA A 516 -8.48 10.85 17.14
C ALA A 516 -9.70 11.18 16.25
N GLY A 517 -10.07 12.46 16.15
CA GLY A 517 -11.12 12.94 15.24
C GLY A 517 -10.79 12.70 13.77
N THR A 518 -9.56 13.01 13.34
CA THR A 518 -9.10 12.77 11.96
C THR A 518 -8.97 11.27 11.65
N ALA A 519 -8.45 10.48 12.61
CA ALA A 519 -8.39 9.01 12.47
C ALA A 519 -9.80 8.41 12.32
N ARG A 520 -10.78 8.87 13.13
CA ARG A 520 -12.17 8.45 13.02
C ARG A 520 -12.76 8.78 11.64
N GLN A 521 -12.56 10.00 11.15
CA GLN A 521 -13.02 10.41 9.81
C GLN A 521 -12.41 9.55 8.70
N CYS A 522 -11.12 9.22 8.79
CA CYS A 522 -10.44 8.36 7.82
C CYS A 522 -11.01 6.93 7.82
N LEU A 523 -11.29 6.37 9.00
CA LEU A 523 -11.95 5.06 9.12
C LEU A 523 -13.38 5.07 8.58
N THR A 524 -14.14 6.15 8.81
CA THR A 524 -15.49 6.30 8.24
C THR A 524 -15.46 6.34 6.72
N GLN A 525 -14.55 7.13 6.11
CA GLN A 525 -14.38 7.17 4.66
C GLN A 525 -14.01 5.81 4.08
N ARG A 526 -13.10 5.08 4.73
CA ARG A 526 -12.70 3.73 4.30
C ARG A 526 -13.86 2.72 4.37
N LEU A 527 -14.72 2.83 5.38
CA LEU A 527 -15.90 1.98 5.53
C LEU A 527 -16.93 2.28 4.42
N GLU A 528 -17.11 3.54 4.04
CA GLU A 528 -17.97 3.93 2.91
C GLU A 528 -17.42 3.43 1.57
N GLU A 529 -16.10 3.47 1.36
CA GLU A 529 -15.46 2.91 0.17
C GLU A 529 -15.66 1.40 0.06
N GLU A 530 -15.45 0.66 1.14
CA GLU A 530 -15.72 -0.79 1.22
C GLU A 530 -17.21 -1.10 0.97
N ARG A 531 -18.14 -0.30 1.51
CA ARG A 531 -19.58 -0.44 1.22
C ARG A 531 -19.90 -0.23 -0.25
N ARG A 532 -19.27 0.78 -0.88
CA ARG A 532 -19.42 1.08 -2.32
C ARG A 532 -18.85 -0.06 -3.18
N GLU A 533 -17.71 -0.63 -2.80
CA GLU A 533 -17.08 -1.75 -3.52
C GLU A 533 -17.87 -3.05 -3.36
N GLY A 534 -18.34 -3.36 -2.15
CA GLY A 534 -19.27 -4.46 -1.93
C GLY A 534 -20.58 -4.30 -2.70
N GLY A 535 -21.06 -3.05 -2.88
CA GLY A 535 -22.20 -2.75 -3.74
C GLY A 535 -21.97 -3.09 -5.21
N LYS A 536 -20.79 -2.73 -5.76
CA LYS A 536 -20.39 -3.06 -7.14
C LYS A 536 -20.25 -4.57 -7.34
N ALA A 537 -19.56 -5.26 -6.44
CA ALA A 537 -19.41 -6.72 -6.50
C ALA A 537 -20.77 -7.43 -6.46
N ARG A 538 -21.71 -6.98 -5.62
CA ARG A 538 -23.08 -7.52 -5.59
C ARG A 538 -23.84 -7.28 -6.90
N ALA A 539 -23.64 -6.14 -7.56
CA ALA A 539 -24.26 -5.86 -8.86
C ALA A 539 -23.68 -6.76 -9.96
N GLU A 540 -22.37 -6.96 -9.99
CA GLU A 540 -21.69 -7.86 -10.94
C GLU A 540 -22.16 -9.32 -10.77
N VAL A 541 -22.27 -9.80 -9.52
CA VAL A 541 -22.80 -11.14 -9.23
C VAL A 541 -24.24 -11.28 -9.73
N LYS A 542 -25.10 -10.26 -9.56
CA LYS A 542 -26.47 -10.27 -10.10
C LYS A 542 -26.49 -10.34 -11.63
N GLU A 543 -25.65 -9.56 -12.30
CA GLU A 543 -25.54 -9.58 -13.77
C GLU A 543 -25.07 -10.94 -14.29
N LEU A 544 -24.05 -11.53 -13.67
CA LEU A 544 -23.56 -12.87 -14.01
C LEU A 544 -24.64 -13.94 -13.80
N ASN A 545 -25.44 -13.81 -12.75
CA ASN A 545 -26.53 -14.76 -12.49
C ASN A 545 -27.65 -14.66 -13.53
N VAL A 546 -28.01 -13.44 -13.97
CA VAL A 546 -28.95 -13.23 -15.08
C VAL A 546 -28.41 -13.83 -16.38
N ARG A 547 -27.12 -13.63 -16.68
CA ARG A 547 -26.48 -14.21 -17.87
C ARG A 547 -26.46 -15.74 -17.81
N LEU A 548 -26.18 -16.32 -16.65
CA LEU A 548 -26.21 -17.76 -16.44
C LEU A 548 -27.61 -18.34 -16.65
N GLN A 549 -28.66 -17.67 -16.15
CA GLN A 549 -30.04 -18.06 -16.43
C GLN A 549 -30.38 -18.00 -17.92
N GLY A 550 -29.95 -16.93 -18.62
CA GLY A 550 -30.11 -16.82 -20.07
C GLY A 550 -29.39 -17.94 -20.84
N MET A 551 -28.21 -18.36 -20.41
CA MET A 551 -27.54 -19.52 -21.01
C MET A 551 -28.28 -20.83 -20.74
N LYS A 552 -28.86 -20.99 -19.54
CA LYS A 552 -29.64 -22.19 -19.18
C LYS A 552 -30.88 -22.34 -20.06
N THR A 553 -31.59 -21.25 -20.37
CA THR A 553 -32.76 -21.30 -21.26
C THR A 553 -32.38 -21.65 -22.70
N VAL A 554 -31.25 -21.12 -23.19
CA VAL A 554 -30.71 -21.49 -24.52
C VAL A 554 -30.34 -22.97 -24.58
N VAL A 555 -29.66 -23.50 -23.56
CA VAL A 555 -29.32 -24.92 -23.50
C VAL A 555 -30.57 -25.80 -23.50
N GLN A 556 -31.61 -25.44 -22.73
CA GLN A 556 -32.88 -26.17 -22.73
C GLN A 556 -33.57 -26.15 -24.11
N SER A 557 -33.56 -25.01 -24.80
CA SER A 557 -34.11 -24.89 -26.15
C SER A 557 -33.35 -25.73 -27.18
N LEU A 558 -32.02 -25.78 -27.08
CA LEU A 558 -31.20 -26.63 -27.97
C LEU A 558 -31.44 -28.11 -27.68
N GLN A 559 -31.59 -28.49 -26.39
CA GLN A 559 -31.93 -29.85 -26.01
C GLN A 559 -33.28 -30.30 -26.60
N SER A 560 -34.32 -29.45 -26.56
CA SER A 560 -35.61 -29.79 -27.17
C SER A 560 -35.53 -29.90 -28.70
N GLU A 561 -34.73 -29.06 -29.35
CA GLU A 561 -34.55 -29.13 -30.81
C GLU A 561 -33.79 -30.41 -31.24
N VAL A 562 -32.78 -30.82 -30.47
CA VAL A 562 -32.07 -32.09 -30.71
C VAL A 562 -33.02 -33.29 -30.61
N HIS A 563 -33.90 -33.33 -29.61
CA HIS A 563 -34.90 -34.39 -29.49
C HIS A 563 -35.87 -34.39 -30.67
N ARG A 564 -36.35 -33.22 -31.09
CA ARG A 564 -37.24 -33.08 -32.25
C ARG A 564 -36.59 -33.57 -33.56
N LEU A 565 -35.30 -33.28 -33.73
CA LEU A 565 -34.52 -33.78 -34.88
C LEU A 565 -34.30 -35.29 -34.81
N GLN A 566 -34.06 -35.85 -33.62
CA GLN A 566 -33.97 -37.30 -33.43
C GLN A 566 -35.29 -38.01 -33.78
N ASP A 567 -36.43 -37.48 -33.33
CA ASP A 567 -37.76 -38.03 -33.65
C ASP A 567 -38.03 -37.99 -35.16
N SER A 568 -37.72 -36.87 -35.81
CA SER A 568 -37.86 -36.72 -37.27
C SER A 568 -36.98 -37.71 -38.03
N ASN A 569 -35.75 -37.94 -37.57
CA ASN A 569 -34.84 -38.91 -38.18
C ASN A 569 -35.36 -40.35 -38.03
N GLN A 570 -35.91 -40.71 -36.87
CA GLN A 570 -36.56 -42.01 -36.67
C GLN A 570 -37.77 -42.20 -37.59
N GLN A 571 -38.61 -41.17 -37.74
CA GLN A 571 -39.75 -41.22 -38.67
C GLN A 571 -39.31 -41.39 -40.12
N LEU A 572 -38.24 -40.70 -40.55
CA LEU A 572 -37.68 -40.86 -41.89
C LEU A 572 -37.09 -42.24 -42.10
N GLN A 573 -36.39 -42.80 -41.11
CA GLN A 573 -35.89 -44.17 -41.15
C GLN A 573 -37.04 -45.17 -41.32
N GLN A 574 -38.13 -45.05 -40.53
CA GLN A 574 -39.31 -45.90 -40.64
C GLN A 574 -39.97 -45.83 -42.03
N ARG A 575 -40.07 -44.62 -42.61
CA ARG A 575 -40.57 -44.41 -43.98
C ARG A 575 -39.67 -45.03 -45.05
N LEU A 576 -38.35 -44.95 -44.88
CA LEU A 576 -37.39 -45.59 -45.78
C LEU A 576 -37.52 -47.11 -45.76
N THR A 577 -37.67 -47.72 -44.58
CA THR A 577 -37.91 -49.17 -44.47
C THR A 577 -39.22 -49.58 -45.14
N SER A 578 -40.32 -48.88 -44.89
CA SER A 578 -41.63 -49.22 -45.50
C SER A 578 -41.68 -48.97 -47.02
N LEU A 579 -40.95 -47.98 -47.53
CA LEU A 579 -40.79 -47.77 -48.98
C LEU A 579 -39.89 -48.83 -49.64
N SER A 580 -38.94 -49.41 -48.91
CA SER A 580 -38.08 -50.47 -49.44
C SER A 580 -38.83 -51.78 -49.70
N GLU A 581 -39.96 -51.99 -49.01
CA GLU A 581 -40.80 -53.20 -49.10
C GLU A 581 -41.85 -53.14 -50.23
N THR A 582 -42.19 -51.93 -50.72
CA THR A 582 -43.25 -51.72 -51.73
C THR A 582 -42.67 -51.55 -53.14
N LYS A 583 -42.02 -52.60 -53.66
CA LYS A 583 -41.61 -52.68 -55.08
C LYS A 583 -42.65 -53.43 -55.91
N ARG A 584 -43.70 -52.76 -56.39
CA ARG A 584 -44.42 -53.14 -57.64
C ARG A 584 -45.43 -52.06 -58.06
N GLY A 585 -45.18 -51.47 -59.23
CA GLY A 585 -46.17 -50.71 -60.01
C GLY A 585 -46.45 -49.28 -59.56
N ARG A 586 -45.48 -48.36 -59.69
CA ARG A 586 -45.78 -46.92 -59.67
C ARG A 586 -46.37 -46.51 -61.01
N THR A 587 -47.55 -45.89 -60.97
CA THR A 587 -48.25 -45.37 -62.14
C THR A 587 -47.65 -44.01 -62.54
N ASP A 588 -47.86 -43.62 -63.79
CA ASP A 588 -47.30 -42.37 -64.37
C ASP A 588 -47.75 -41.10 -63.61
N SER A 589 -48.89 -41.17 -62.90
CA SER A 589 -49.35 -40.12 -61.98
C SER A 589 -48.45 -39.93 -60.76
N ASP A 590 -47.88 -41.02 -60.22
CA ASP A 590 -46.96 -40.95 -59.08
C ASP A 590 -45.65 -40.30 -59.48
N TRP A 591 -45.18 -40.55 -60.72
CA TRP A 591 -44.01 -39.88 -61.28
C TRP A 591 -44.23 -38.38 -61.39
N LYS A 592 -45.37 -37.93 -61.93
CA LYS A 592 -45.69 -36.50 -62.00
C LYS A 592 -45.77 -35.85 -60.63
N ARG A 593 -46.34 -36.53 -59.63
CA ARG A 593 -46.37 -36.04 -58.25
C ARG A 593 -44.97 -35.91 -57.67
N ILE A 594 -44.12 -36.93 -57.80
CA ILE A 594 -42.73 -36.91 -57.33
C ILE A 594 -41.94 -35.80 -58.04
N GLU A 595 -42.13 -35.60 -59.34
CA GLU A 595 -41.48 -34.52 -60.09
C GLU A 595 -41.91 -33.13 -59.58
N SER A 596 -43.18 -32.96 -59.22
CA SER A 596 -43.69 -31.71 -58.64
C SER A 596 -43.18 -31.47 -57.21
N GLU A 597 -43.12 -32.51 -56.38
CA GLU A 597 -42.56 -32.45 -55.02
C GLU A 597 -41.05 -32.16 -55.07
N LYS A 598 -40.32 -32.78 -56.01
CA LYS A 598 -38.90 -32.49 -56.28
C LYS A 598 -38.71 -31.02 -56.66
N ARG A 599 -39.55 -30.47 -57.54
CA ARG A 599 -39.50 -29.05 -57.92
C ARG A 599 -39.75 -28.13 -56.72
N ALA A 600 -40.78 -28.41 -55.92
CA ALA A 600 -41.08 -27.62 -54.72
C ALA A 600 -39.97 -27.70 -53.65
N LEU A 601 -39.33 -28.87 -53.48
CA LEU A 601 -38.18 -29.02 -52.60
C LEU A 601 -36.95 -28.29 -53.14
N SER A 602 -36.72 -28.34 -54.46
CA SER A 602 -35.62 -27.60 -55.11
C SER A 602 -35.76 -26.09 -54.90
N GLU A 603 -36.98 -25.55 -54.99
CA GLU A 603 -37.26 -24.13 -54.74
C GLU A 603 -37.02 -23.76 -53.27
N LYS A 604 -37.47 -24.61 -52.32
CA LYS A 604 -37.16 -24.43 -50.88
C LYS A 604 -35.66 -24.46 -50.60
N CYS A 605 -34.90 -25.35 -51.23
CA CYS A 605 -33.44 -25.39 -51.12
C CYS A 605 -32.80 -24.10 -51.64
N SER A 606 -33.32 -23.51 -52.72
CA SER A 606 -32.84 -22.21 -53.22
C SER A 606 -33.04 -21.09 -52.20
N VAL A 607 -34.25 -20.98 -51.62
CA VAL A 607 -34.56 -19.97 -50.59
C VAL A 607 -33.71 -20.16 -49.33
N LEU A 608 -33.51 -21.41 -48.89
CA LEU A 608 -32.63 -21.70 -47.75
C LEU A 608 -31.18 -21.34 -48.05
N THR A 609 -30.70 -21.56 -49.28
CA THR A 609 -29.34 -21.18 -49.70
C THR A 609 -29.14 -19.67 -49.66
N GLU A 610 -30.13 -18.88 -50.11
CA GLU A 610 -30.09 -17.42 -50.00
C GLU A 610 -30.13 -16.95 -48.54
N SER A 611 -30.93 -17.59 -47.70
CA SER A 611 -30.98 -17.32 -46.26
C SER A 611 -29.65 -17.60 -45.57
N VAL A 612 -29.00 -18.73 -45.89
CA VAL A 612 -27.65 -19.07 -45.38
C VAL A 612 -26.63 -18.01 -45.80
N ARG A 613 -26.62 -17.61 -47.08
CA ARG A 613 -25.73 -16.55 -47.59
C ARG A 613 -25.93 -15.23 -46.85
N SER A 614 -27.18 -14.83 -46.61
CA SER A 614 -27.49 -13.62 -45.83
C SER A 614 -27.01 -13.73 -44.37
N ILE A 615 -27.11 -14.90 -43.75
CA ILE A 615 -26.59 -15.13 -42.41
C ILE A 615 -25.06 -15.05 -42.40
N GLU A 616 -24.38 -15.64 -43.38
CA GLU A 616 -22.93 -15.57 -43.54
C GLU A 616 -22.44 -14.12 -43.68
N GLU A 617 -23.09 -13.30 -44.50
CA GLU A 617 -22.79 -11.88 -44.65
C GLU A 617 -22.92 -11.12 -43.32
N ARG A 618 -23.98 -11.38 -42.53
CA ARG A 618 -24.14 -10.77 -41.20
C ARG A 618 -23.09 -11.26 -40.20
N VAL A 619 -22.71 -12.54 -40.24
CA VAL A 619 -21.64 -13.10 -39.40
C VAL A 619 -20.31 -12.44 -39.74
N GLN A 620 -20.02 -12.27 -41.03
CA GLN A 620 -18.82 -11.57 -41.50
C GLN A 620 -18.82 -10.11 -41.05
N GLN A 621 -19.95 -9.39 -41.20
CA GLN A 621 -20.10 -8.02 -40.71
C GLN A 621 -19.85 -7.92 -39.19
N LYS A 622 -20.45 -8.81 -38.39
CA LYS A 622 -20.25 -8.84 -36.93
C LYS A 622 -18.82 -9.20 -36.54
N THR A 623 -18.15 -10.04 -37.32
CA THR A 623 -16.73 -10.36 -37.12
C THR A 623 -15.86 -9.12 -37.34
N CYS A 624 -16.12 -8.33 -38.40
CA CYS A 624 -15.44 -7.06 -38.63
C CYS A 624 -15.69 -6.03 -37.50
N GLU A 625 -16.94 -5.90 -37.03
CA GLU A 625 -17.27 -5.03 -35.88
C GLU A 625 -16.55 -5.48 -34.59
N LEU A 626 -16.43 -6.79 -34.37
CA LEU A 626 -15.71 -7.35 -33.24
C LEU A 626 -14.21 -7.05 -33.33
N THR A 627 -13.60 -7.18 -34.51
CA THR A 627 -12.19 -6.81 -34.70
C THR A 627 -11.94 -5.32 -34.48
N ASP A 628 -12.82 -4.44 -34.96
CA ASP A 628 -12.70 -2.99 -34.76
C ASP A 628 -12.82 -2.59 -33.28
N THR A 629 -13.76 -3.21 -32.56
CA THR A 629 -13.93 -2.97 -31.12
C THR A 629 -12.75 -3.54 -30.30
N GLN A 630 -12.21 -4.70 -30.69
CA GLN A 630 -11.00 -5.28 -30.11
C GLN A 630 -9.79 -4.35 -30.29
N GLU A 631 -9.56 -3.81 -31.49
CA GLU A 631 -8.49 -2.85 -31.74
C GLU A 631 -8.65 -1.57 -30.90
N ARG A 632 -9.89 -1.08 -30.78
CA ARG A 632 -10.19 0.10 -29.95
C ARG A 632 -9.90 -0.16 -28.48
N LEU A 633 -10.23 -1.35 -27.96
CA LEU A 633 -9.89 -1.75 -26.60
C LEU A 633 -8.37 -1.77 -26.39
N VAL A 634 -7.60 -2.38 -27.30
CA VAL A 634 -6.13 -2.41 -27.23
C VAL A 634 -5.52 -1.00 -27.19
N ARG A 635 -6.05 -0.06 -27.99
CA ARG A 635 -5.61 1.35 -27.96
C ARG A 635 -5.92 2.01 -26.61
N LEU A 636 -7.12 1.83 -26.08
CA LEU A 636 -7.51 2.38 -24.78
C LEU A 636 -6.71 1.78 -23.62
N GLU A 637 -6.40 0.49 -23.66
CA GLU A 637 -5.52 -0.15 -22.67
C GLU A 637 -4.12 0.46 -22.66
N ARG A 638 -3.55 0.73 -23.83
CA ARG A 638 -2.26 1.41 -23.95
C ARG A 638 -2.33 2.80 -23.33
N ASP A 639 -3.37 3.57 -23.60
CA ASP A 639 -3.56 4.91 -23.02
C ASP A 639 -3.71 4.86 -21.49
N VAL A 640 -4.45 3.87 -20.96
CA VAL A 640 -4.58 3.66 -19.51
C VAL A 640 -3.23 3.30 -18.88
N ARG A 641 -2.43 2.43 -19.51
CA ARG A 641 -1.08 2.11 -19.04
C ARG A 641 -0.18 3.35 -19.00
N GLN A 642 -0.19 4.17 -20.04
CA GLN A 642 0.58 5.42 -20.08
C GLN A 642 0.12 6.41 -19.00
N LYS A 643 -1.18 6.56 -18.77
CA LYS A 643 -1.73 7.40 -17.70
C LYS A 643 -1.34 6.89 -16.31
N ARG A 644 -1.35 5.57 -16.07
CA ARG A 644 -0.88 4.98 -14.81
C ARG A 644 0.60 5.32 -14.57
N GLN A 645 1.45 5.12 -15.58
CA GLN A 645 2.87 5.48 -15.50
C GLN A 645 3.09 6.97 -15.20
N LEU A 646 2.29 7.87 -15.80
CA LEU A 646 2.35 9.30 -15.49
C LEU A 646 1.95 9.61 -14.05
N LEU A 647 0.90 8.97 -13.53
CA LEU A 647 0.46 9.12 -12.14
C LEU A 647 1.52 8.61 -11.15
N ASP A 648 2.16 7.49 -11.45
CA ASP A 648 3.23 6.95 -10.59
C ASP A 648 4.45 7.88 -10.58
N ASN A 649 4.85 8.40 -11.75
CA ASN A 649 5.89 9.45 -11.83
C ASN A 649 5.52 10.71 -11.03
N GLN A 650 4.25 11.11 -11.01
CA GLN A 650 3.78 12.25 -10.21
C GLN A 650 3.78 11.95 -8.71
N ARG A 651 3.43 10.72 -8.29
CA ARG A 651 3.51 10.27 -6.90
C ARG A 651 4.94 10.27 -6.39
N ASP A 652 5.89 9.81 -7.18
CA ASP A 652 7.31 9.79 -6.78
C ASP A 652 7.89 11.20 -6.68
N LYS A 653 7.47 12.12 -7.57
CA LYS A 653 7.78 13.55 -7.43
C LYS A 653 7.19 14.15 -6.15
N LEU A 654 5.94 13.84 -5.82
CA LEU A 654 5.32 14.30 -4.58
C LEU A 654 6.06 13.77 -3.34
N LYS A 655 6.42 12.49 -3.31
CA LYS A 655 7.23 11.91 -2.22
C LYS A 655 8.56 12.65 -2.04
N THR A 656 9.24 12.94 -3.16
CA THR A 656 10.52 13.69 -3.14
C THR A 656 10.33 15.10 -2.58
N LEU A 657 9.26 15.80 -2.99
CA LEU A 657 8.93 17.13 -2.48
C LEU A 657 8.53 17.12 -0.99
N THR A 658 7.80 16.10 -0.56
CA THR A 658 7.45 15.89 0.87
C THR A 658 8.71 15.67 1.70
N GLN A 659 9.62 14.79 1.25
CA GLN A 659 10.89 14.57 1.93
C GLN A 659 11.72 15.86 1.99
N GLN A 660 11.78 16.62 0.90
CA GLN A 660 12.47 17.90 0.87
C GLN A 660 11.85 18.92 1.85
N ALA A 661 10.52 18.93 1.99
CA ALA A 661 9.83 19.78 2.94
C ALA A 661 10.14 19.39 4.40
N GLU A 662 10.20 18.09 4.71
CA GLU A 662 10.60 17.58 6.02
C GLU A 662 12.05 17.93 6.35
N ASP A 663 12.98 17.76 5.40
CA ASP A 663 14.38 18.14 5.56
C ASP A 663 14.54 19.66 5.79
N ASN A 664 13.77 20.48 5.07
CA ASN A 664 13.75 21.92 5.26
C ASN A 664 13.15 22.28 6.63
N GLN A 665 12.10 21.59 7.07
CA GLN A 665 11.53 21.78 8.40
C GLN A 665 12.54 21.43 9.50
N ALA A 666 13.32 20.36 9.34
CA ALA A 666 14.38 19.99 10.27
C ALA A 666 15.48 21.07 10.33
N LYS A 667 15.86 21.65 9.18
CA LYS A 667 16.80 22.79 9.13
C LYS A 667 16.25 24.03 9.83
N VAL A 668 14.99 24.37 9.62
CA VAL A 668 14.32 25.49 10.32
C VAL A 668 14.35 25.27 11.82
N GLN A 669 13.98 24.07 12.31
CA GLN A 669 14.06 23.76 13.74
C GLN A 669 15.49 23.84 14.29
N SER A 670 16.51 23.48 13.50
CA SER A 670 17.91 23.64 13.89
C SER A 670 18.28 25.10 14.07
N MET A 671 17.91 25.97 13.12
CA MET A 671 18.14 27.42 13.22
C MET A 671 17.35 28.04 14.37
N GLU A 672 16.12 27.58 14.64
CA GLU A 672 15.33 28.05 15.79
C GLU A 672 16.02 27.71 17.13
N ARG A 673 16.61 26.52 17.26
CA ARG A 673 17.40 26.14 18.44
C ARG A 673 18.61 27.06 18.59
N GLU A 674 19.35 27.31 17.51
CA GLU A 674 20.51 28.21 17.52
C GLU A 674 20.12 29.65 17.93
N VAL A 675 19.05 30.19 17.35
CA VAL A 675 18.50 31.50 17.74
C VAL A 675 18.12 31.53 19.22
N ASN A 676 17.53 30.47 19.76
CA ASN A 676 17.20 30.39 21.18
C ASN A 676 18.45 30.34 22.06
N THR A 677 19.50 29.60 21.67
CA THR A 677 20.77 29.60 22.40
C THR A 677 21.45 30.98 22.39
N LEU A 678 21.39 31.69 21.27
CA LEU A 678 21.91 33.07 21.17
C LEU A 678 21.08 34.04 22.03
N LYS A 679 19.76 33.88 22.09
CA LYS A 679 18.90 34.66 23.00
C LYS A 679 19.25 34.43 24.46
N GLU A 680 19.42 33.17 24.88
CA GLU A 680 19.84 32.83 26.24
C GLU A 680 21.21 33.43 26.58
N PHE A 681 22.15 33.41 25.62
CA PHE A 681 23.45 34.07 25.77
C PHE A 681 23.34 35.60 25.91
N LEU A 682 22.51 36.25 25.08
CA LEU A 682 22.26 37.69 25.17
C LEU A 682 21.60 38.08 26.49
N ASP A 683 20.62 37.30 26.95
CA ASP A 683 20.00 37.50 28.25
C ASP A 683 21.03 37.36 29.38
N HIS A 684 21.90 36.35 29.34
CA HIS A 684 22.97 36.19 30.32
C HIS A 684 23.95 37.37 30.32
N SER A 685 24.37 37.83 29.13
CA SER A 685 25.23 39.00 28.97
C SER A 685 24.57 40.27 29.52
N ARG A 686 23.27 40.46 29.24
CA ARG A 686 22.49 41.58 29.77
C ARG A 686 22.43 41.56 31.30
N HIS A 687 22.14 40.43 31.93
CA HIS A 687 22.15 40.31 33.39
C HIS A 687 23.53 40.65 33.99
N LYS A 688 24.62 40.26 33.30
CA LYS A 688 25.99 40.63 33.71
C LYS A 688 26.21 42.14 33.62
N VAL A 689 25.77 42.79 32.54
CA VAL A 689 25.83 44.26 32.38
C VAL A 689 25.02 44.95 33.47
N ASP A 690 23.79 44.50 33.73
CA ASP A 690 22.93 45.07 34.78
C ASP A 690 23.58 44.94 36.18
N THR A 691 24.24 43.80 36.44
CA THR A 691 24.98 43.59 37.70
C THR A 691 26.17 44.55 37.84
N LEU A 692 26.95 44.73 36.77
CA LEU A 692 28.07 45.67 36.75
C LEU A 692 27.58 47.13 36.87
N GLN A 693 26.46 47.47 36.24
CA GLN A 693 25.83 48.78 36.40
C GLN A 693 25.41 49.03 37.86
N MET A 694 24.79 48.05 38.52
CA MET A 694 24.44 48.14 39.94
C MET A 694 25.67 48.30 40.85
N GLN A 695 26.78 47.63 40.53
CA GLN A 695 28.04 47.80 41.26
C GLN A 695 28.60 49.21 41.06
N LEU A 696 28.62 49.70 39.82
CA LEU A 696 29.08 51.06 39.51
C LEU A 696 28.23 52.14 40.21
N THR A 697 26.91 51.97 40.30
CA THR A 697 26.05 52.91 41.03
C THR A 697 26.36 52.91 42.53
N ARG A 698 26.60 51.74 43.14
CA ARG A 698 26.99 51.65 44.56
C ARG A 698 28.35 52.32 44.81
N GLU A 699 29.35 52.05 43.96
CA GLU A 699 30.66 52.71 44.09
C GLU A 699 30.57 54.22 43.91
N LYS A 700 29.71 54.71 43.01
CA LYS A 700 29.43 56.15 42.90
C LYS A 700 28.83 56.72 44.18
N GLU A 701 27.82 56.06 44.76
CA GLU A 701 27.22 56.48 46.02
C GLU A 701 28.25 56.50 47.16
N ASP A 702 29.06 55.45 47.31
CA ASP A 702 30.09 55.37 48.35
C ASP A 702 31.19 56.42 48.14
N LYS A 703 31.60 56.70 46.88
CA LYS A 703 32.47 57.83 46.56
C LYS A 703 31.85 59.17 46.96
N THR A 704 30.55 59.39 46.71
CA THR A 704 29.89 60.63 47.15
C THR A 704 29.81 60.75 48.67
N LYS A 705 29.62 59.64 49.41
CA LYS A 705 29.67 59.62 50.88
C LYS A 705 31.07 59.95 51.39
N ALA A 706 32.11 59.34 50.80
CA ALA A 706 33.51 59.61 51.15
C ALA A 706 33.89 61.07 50.90
N LEU A 707 33.46 61.66 49.76
CA LEU A 707 33.68 63.08 49.48
C LEU A 707 32.97 64.00 50.48
N LYS A 708 31.75 63.65 50.92
CA LYS A 708 31.03 64.40 51.97
C LYS A 708 31.71 64.30 53.34
N LEU A 709 32.24 63.12 53.69
CA LEU A 709 33.02 62.95 54.92
C LEU A 709 34.32 63.78 54.85
N LEU A 710 35.03 63.73 53.72
CA LEU A 710 36.25 64.50 53.52
C LEU A 710 36.00 66.01 53.59
N SER A 711 34.91 66.52 53.00
CA SER A 711 34.54 67.93 53.12
C SER A 711 34.03 68.30 54.52
N SER A 712 33.52 67.35 55.31
CA SER A 712 33.25 67.55 56.75
C SER A 712 34.55 67.67 57.54
N CYS A 713 35.47 66.72 57.39
CA CYS A 713 36.78 66.75 58.06
C CYS A 713 37.59 67.99 57.68
N GLN A 714 37.56 68.43 56.40
CA GLN A 714 38.19 69.68 55.99
C GLN A 714 37.60 70.90 56.71
N ARG A 715 36.27 70.98 56.87
CA ARG A 715 35.62 72.07 57.62
C ARG A 715 36.00 72.04 59.11
N GLU A 716 36.04 70.86 59.72
CA GLU A 716 36.48 70.67 61.11
C GLU A 716 37.92 71.12 61.30
N LEU A 717 38.84 70.72 60.40
CA LEU A 717 40.23 71.17 60.40
C LEU A 717 40.33 72.70 60.26
N SER A 718 39.61 73.30 59.30
CA SER A 718 39.58 74.77 59.16
C SER A 718 39.07 75.46 60.42
N HIS A 719 38.06 74.92 61.10
CA HIS A 719 37.61 75.45 62.40
C HIS A 719 38.67 75.32 63.50
N THR A 720 39.38 74.19 63.58
CA THR A 720 40.47 74.03 64.55
C THR A 720 41.62 74.99 64.30
N VAL A 721 42.01 75.20 63.03
CA VAL A 721 43.07 76.15 62.65
C VAL A 721 42.66 77.58 62.98
N SER A 722 41.43 77.98 62.68
CA SER A 722 40.92 79.32 63.03
C SER A 722 40.77 79.54 64.54
N ASN A 723 40.43 78.51 65.31
CA ASN A 723 40.33 78.62 66.77
C ASN A 723 41.72 78.64 67.42
N SER A 724 42.70 77.90 66.89
CA SER A 724 44.08 77.96 67.37
C SER A 724 44.79 79.28 67.04
N SER A 725 44.31 80.05 66.05
CA SER A 725 44.85 81.38 65.74
C SER A 725 44.17 82.52 66.52
N ALA A 726 43.25 82.22 67.43
CA ALA A 726 42.58 83.20 68.29
C ALA A 726 43.15 83.23 69.73
N ASP A 727 44.00 82.26 70.08
CA ASP A 727 44.69 82.15 71.37
C ASP A 727 46.19 82.56 71.29
N ASP A 728 46.65 83.02 70.12
CA ASP A 728 47.90 83.77 69.90
C ASP A 728 47.56 85.24 69.56
#